data_AF-A0A7L4TQU8-F1
#
_entry.id   AF-A0A7L4TQU8-F1
#
_cell.length_a   1.000
_cell.length_b   1.000
_cell.length_c   1.000
_cell.angle_alpha   90.00
_cell.angle_beta   90.00
_cell.angle_gamma   90.00
#
_symmetry.space_group_name_H-M   'P 1'
#
loop_
_entity.id
_entity.type
_entity.pdbx_description
1 polymer ?
#
loop_
_entity_poly.entity_id
_entity_poly.type
_entity_poly.pdbx_seq_one_letter_code
_entity_poly.pdbx_strand_id
1 'polypeptide(L)'
;MTNKFFTIVFMLTASHFYAQESNLTYFDENWDKTKKENASYYRISPSKTLKDLMLLEDFYISKAPQFQGYTLKSDENAYVGDIVWYDAKGFDLSFYQYYNNTAVPVLTYYYPNGKKRKTITYKNGRKNGETIVYHQDGTILIKGIYQDGKPVSGSFEDINDWDYYRTNKADRNRKEQGDDPVITAYPVVEESNAVVGPKGKKTVERKLISVKTFWINSKQLAQETTYNVKEYVMNPVKKVNYDAAGKLVQTLNENDFETYGKNFFSGIGFQYYLQNNFAVAIKSKTSYKKGIKSGEEIKYHSNGKVAETTKFINGNIEGEQIAYTEKGTVIKKRIYKNGKPFDGNFDETLSGRLLANQNYIQGLKQGESIVKTDEDSLVAKGIYKDGKPFNGTFVEKKENDQNELIQVVNFKKNGLQKVFDSNIDNIIKTYYCKDDVLNGEMTFYDKGEVTGILEYKNGSPYNGELTESQKRTIFKNGEITEEVFYKNKYRSMSDENVHKQKQYTNGKLTKIIDKSFYIADIGGDAFEGIYKDEKPYQGYFATDFREFNYVEYYEKGEVKYQYSNNYLENMDKYDHPLYDIKSTYKDGKIFDGPEYIKIDHFFMTKYWTNGMLQRYDCDVFAVHYFNRIQFALKNNTIEINEFRKKKIGKITKEKVNNKEVSKLWIDEKVIMSSTSAEVSTVIPEKAASIAYTELNNKVDAKILNFDQNIADDREDSEIFYSIFTSNIDDRKTIVENFNSIANNFSTGKNVESIFGKHRENSMIAGIYFNQAGKPDSGVLILKNKENQYDLQAFLYGKMLEEIKNIDLKNMKKAVEKLNDAITKKLNERD
;
A
#
# COMPACT_ATOMS: atom_id res chain seq x y z
N MET A 1 77.28 5.99 -60.81
CA MET A 1 75.89 5.51 -60.74
C MET A 1 75.95 4.05 -60.39
N THR A 2 75.80 3.74 -59.10
CA THR A 2 76.16 2.43 -58.57
C THR A 2 75.22 2.08 -57.43
N ASN A 3 74.46 1.02 -57.62
CA ASN A 3 73.69 0.33 -56.59
C ASN A 3 74.59 0.02 -55.38
N LYS A 4 74.16 0.40 -54.18
CA LYS A 4 74.71 -0.12 -52.93
C LYS A 4 73.57 -0.54 -52.02
N PHE A 5 73.44 -1.87 -51.90
CA PHE A 5 72.91 -2.55 -50.74
C PHE A 5 73.56 -1.97 -49.47
N PHE A 6 72.76 -1.59 -48.48
CA PHE A 6 73.21 -1.46 -47.10
C PHE A 6 72.34 -2.33 -46.21
N THR A 7 72.95 -3.45 -45.79
CA THR A 7 72.54 -4.30 -44.70
C THR A 7 72.55 -3.47 -43.41
N ILE A 8 71.38 -3.29 -42.77
CA ILE A 8 71.31 -2.80 -41.39
C ILE A 8 71.07 -4.00 -40.49
N VAL A 9 72.13 -4.35 -39.75
CA VAL A 9 72.13 -5.28 -38.63
C VAL A 9 71.33 -4.64 -37.50
N PHE A 10 70.14 -5.18 -37.19
CA PHE A 10 69.42 -4.82 -35.98
C PHE A 10 69.93 -5.72 -34.84
N MET A 11 70.73 -5.14 -33.94
CA MET A 11 71.06 -5.77 -32.66
C MET A 11 69.76 -5.95 -31.87
N LEU A 12 69.36 -7.20 -31.66
CA LEU A 12 68.39 -7.61 -30.65
C LEU A 12 68.99 -7.38 -29.26
N THR A 13 68.73 -6.23 -28.67
CA THR A 13 68.81 -6.08 -27.22
C THR A 13 67.52 -6.64 -26.62
N ALA A 14 67.60 -7.88 -26.14
CA ALA A 14 66.55 -8.52 -25.38
C ALA A 14 66.44 -7.86 -24.00
N SER A 15 65.74 -6.73 -23.92
CA SER A 15 65.13 -6.29 -22.65
C SER A 15 64.02 -7.29 -22.32
N HIS A 16 64.35 -8.24 -21.44
CA HIS A 16 63.39 -9.11 -20.80
C HIS A 16 62.48 -8.23 -19.92
N PHE A 17 61.40 -7.72 -20.50
CA PHE A 17 60.21 -7.47 -19.71
C PHE A 17 59.68 -8.84 -19.30
N TYR A 18 59.66 -9.12 -18.00
CA TYR A 18 58.86 -10.20 -17.46
C TYR A 18 57.38 -9.89 -17.77
N ALA A 19 56.91 -10.32 -18.95
CA ALA A 19 55.49 -10.50 -19.18
C ALA A 19 55.09 -11.74 -18.37
N GLN A 20 54.35 -11.52 -17.28
CA GLN A 20 53.70 -12.60 -16.55
C GLN A 20 52.80 -13.35 -17.55
N GLU A 21 53.09 -14.63 -17.82
CA GLU A 21 52.24 -15.45 -18.71
C GLU A 21 50.81 -15.42 -18.19
N SER A 22 49.88 -14.82 -18.95
CA SER A 22 48.47 -14.82 -18.60
C SER A 22 47.91 -16.23 -18.78
N ASN A 23 47.64 -16.93 -17.68
CA ASN A 23 46.95 -18.22 -17.72
C ASN A 23 45.44 -17.98 -17.84
N LEU A 24 44.77 -18.78 -18.67
CA LEU A 24 43.31 -18.74 -18.79
C LEU A 24 42.71 -19.82 -17.87
N THR A 25 41.80 -19.40 -16.99
CA THR A 25 40.96 -20.33 -16.22
C THR A 25 39.64 -20.48 -16.96
N TYR A 26 39.22 -21.72 -17.22
CA TYR A 26 38.01 -22.04 -18.00
C TYR A 26 36.88 -22.51 -17.09
N PHE A 27 35.64 -22.13 -17.43
CA PHE A 27 34.44 -22.47 -16.69
C PHE A 27 33.33 -22.97 -17.62
N ASP A 28 32.52 -23.93 -17.16
CA ASP A 28 31.32 -24.39 -17.87
C ASP A 28 30.12 -23.44 -17.67
N GLU A 29 28.94 -23.82 -18.13
CA GLU A 29 27.71 -23.00 -17.99
C GLU A 29 27.25 -22.77 -16.54
N ASN A 30 27.69 -23.62 -15.60
CA ASN A 30 27.38 -23.52 -14.18
C ASN A 30 28.47 -22.79 -13.37
N TRP A 31 29.49 -22.23 -14.05
CA TRP A 31 30.67 -21.61 -13.44
C TRP A 31 31.60 -22.58 -12.70
N ASP A 32 31.52 -23.88 -13.00
CA ASP A 32 32.46 -24.86 -12.48
C ASP A 32 33.74 -24.90 -13.34
N LYS A 33 34.90 -25.03 -12.69
CA LYS A 33 36.20 -25.07 -13.40
C LYS A 33 36.26 -26.29 -14.31
N THR A 34 36.62 -26.07 -15.57
CA THR A 34 36.62 -27.12 -16.60
C THR A 34 37.80 -27.00 -17.56
N LYS A 35 37.88 -27.89 -18.55
CA LYS A 35 38.82 -27.82 -19.68
C LYS A 35 38.26 -26.93 -20.78
N LYS A 36 39.13 -26.29 -21.57
CA LYS A 36 38.76 -25.37 -22.67
C LYS A 36 37.69 -25.93 -23.62
N GLU A 37 37.74 -27.23 -23.91
CA GLU A 37 36.82 -27.92 -24.83
C GLU A 37 35.36 -27.90 -24.35
N ASN A 38 35.14 -27.87 -23.04
CA ASN A 38 33.83 -27.89 -22.40
C ASN A 38 33.43 -26.52 -21.82
N ALA A 39 34.22 -25.49 -22.11
CA ALA A 39 34.10 -24.19 -21.47
C ALA A 39 33.09 -23.29 -22.17
N SER A 40 32.17 -22.72 -21.40
CA SER A 40 31.29 -21.62 -21.82
C SER A 40 31.95 -20.26 -21.58
N TYR A 41 32.79 -20.15 -20.54
CA TYR A 41 33.43 -18.91 -20.11
C TYR A 41 34.92 -19.11 -19.83
N TYR A 42 35.67 -18.00 -19.80
CA TYR A 42 37.03 -17.98 -19.30
C TYR A 42 37.36 -16.67 -18.58
N ARG A 43 38.29 -16.76 -17.63
CA ARG A 43 38.85 -15.63 -16.85
C ARG A 43 40.35 -15.53 -17.09
N ILE A 44 40.84 -14.31 -17.28
CA ILE A 44 42.28 -14.02 -17.36
C ILE A 44 42.86 -14.08 -15.94
N SER A 45 43.89 -14.92 -15.72
CA SER A 45 44.51 -15.15 -14.41
C SER A 45 46.02 -14.85 -14.42
N PRO A 46 46.59 -14.24 -13.36
CA PRO A 46 45.86 -13.68 -12.21
C PRO A 46 45.11 -12.40 -12.59
N SER A 47 43.95 -12.20 -11.96
CA SER A 47 43.17 -10.97 -12.08
C SER A 47 43.97 -9.75 -11.59
N LYS A 48 43.71 -8.57 -12.15
CA LYS A 48 44.37 -7.33 -11.72
C LYS A 48 44.00 -7.02 -10.27
N THR A 49 44.99 -6.86 -9.40
CA THR A 49 44.74 -6.55 -7.98
C THR A 49 45.07 -5.10 -7.64
N LEU A 50 44.28 -4.52 -6.73
CA LEU A 50 44.47 -3.16 -6.24
C LEU A 50 44.24 -3.12 -4.72
N LYS A 51 45.32 -3.09 -3.92
CA LYS A 51 45.28 -3.25 -2.45
C LYS A 51 44.49 -4.51 -2.03
N ASP A 52 43.35 -4.34 -1.37
CA ASP A 52 42.39 -5.33 -0.89
C ASP A 52 41.34 -5.73 -1.93
N LEU A 53 41.37 -5.11 -3.11
CA LEU A 53 40.47 -5.38 -4.23
C LEU A 53 41.11 -6.25 -5.32
N MET A 54 40.24 -6.95 -6.04
CA MET A 54 40.53 -7.68 -7.28
C MET A 54 39.54 -7.24 -8.36
N LEU A 55 40.03 -6.89 -9.55
CA LEU A 55 39.19 -6.63 -10.72
C LEU A 55 39.01 -7.93 -11.48
N LEU A 56 37.78 -8.43 -11.50
CA LEU A 56 37.40 -9.61 -12.26
C LEU A 56 36.97 -9.18 -13.67
N GLU A 57 37.47 -9.92 -14.66
CA GLU A 57 37.15 -9.75 -16.08
C GLU A 57 36.91 -11.13 -16.67
N ASP A 58 35.64 -11.44 -16.96
CA ASP A 58 35.23 -12.71 -17.53
C ASP A 58 34.74 -12.53 -18.96
N PHE A 59 34.91 -13.57 -19.75
CA PHE A 59 34.62 -13.58 -21.17
C PHE A 59 33.87 -14.85 -21.54
N TYR A 60 32.95 -14.75 -22.50
CA TYR A 60 32.43 -15.92 -23.20
C TYR A 60 33.55 -16.58 -23.99
N ILE A 61 33.42 -17.87 -24.29
CA ILE A 61 34.39 -18.58 -25.15
C ILE A 61 34.51 -17.95 -26.55
N SER A 62 33.48 -17.22 -26.99
CA SER A 62 33.48 -16.37 -28.19
C SER A 62 34.40 -15.15 -28.12
N LYS A 63 35.04 -14.90 -26.97
CA LYS A 63 35.87 -13.73 -26.60
C LYS A 63 35.08 -12.44 -26.36
N ALA A 64 33.75 -12.47 -26.40
CA ALA A 64 32.94 -11.34 -25.96
C ALA A 64 33.11 -11.14 -24.44
N PRO A 65 33.15 -9.90 -23.92
CA PRO A 65 33.11 -9.68 -22.48
C PRO A 65 31.82 -10.29 -21.93
N GLN A 66 31.88 -10.83 -20.72
CA GLN A 66 30.75 -11.42 -20.00
C GLN A 66 30.52 -10.70 -18.67
N PHE A 67 31.59 -10.30 -17.98
CA PHE A 67 31.54 -9.60 -16.71
C PHE A 67 32.74 -8.67 -16.51
N GLN A 68 32.52 -7.51 -15.88
CA GLN A 68 33.59 -6.70 -15.31
C GLN A 68 33.12 -6.06 -14.00
N GLY A 69 33.92 -6.23 -12.94
CA GLY A 69 33.61 -5.65 -11.63
C GLY A 69 34.72 -5.85 -10.60
N TYR A 70 34.76 -4.97 -9.60
CA TYR A 70 35.67 -5.13 -8.47
C TYR A 70 35.04 -6.01 -7.38
N THR A 71 35.87 -6.84 -6.74
CA THR A 71 35.52 -7.66 -5.58
C THR A 71 36.55 -7.48 -4.48
N LEU A 72 36.22 -7.86 -3.25
CA LEU A 72 37.23 -8.07 -2.21
C LEU A 72 38.12 -9.27 -2.58
N LYS A 73 39.40 -9.22 -2.23
CA LYS A 73 40.31 -10.37 -2.38
C LYS A 73 39.91 -11.57 -1.52
N SER A 74 39.27 -11.30 -0.39
CA SER A 74 38.83 -12.33 0.57
C SER A 74 37.57 -13.07 0.14
N ASP A 75 36.76 -12.48 -0.76
CA ASP A 75 35.51 -13.07 -1.27
C ASP A 75 35.19 -12.50 -2.64
N GLU A 76 35.24 -13.33 -3.68
CA GLU A 76 34.92 -12.96 -5.06
C GLU A 76 33.43 -12.61 -5.27
N ASN A 77 32.56 -12.91 -4.31
CA ASN A 77 31.15 -12.52 -4.32
C ASN A 77 30.89 -11.20 -3.55
N ALA A 78 31.92 -10.61 -2.94
CA ALA A 78 31.83 -9.33 -2.25
C ALA A 78 32.14 -8.17 -3.21
N TYR A 79 31.15 -7.82 -4.05
CA TYR A 79 31.27 -6.77 -5.07
C TYR A 79 31.49 -5.36 -4.49
N VAL A 80 32.19 -4.52 -5.23
CA VAL A 80 32.56 -3.15 -4.87
C VAL A 80 32.44 -2.23 -6.10
N GLY A 81 31.79 -1.08 -5.95
CA GLY A 81 31.65 -0.11 -7.04
C GLY A 81 30.67 -0.55 -8.15
N ASP A 82 30.95 -0.16 -9.39
CA ASP A 82 30.11 -0.45 -10.55
C ASP A 82 30.40 -1.87 -11.06
N ILE A 83 29.35 -2.65 -11.33
CA ILE A 83 29.42 -4.03 -11.83
C ILE A 83 28.59 -4.14 -13.09
N VAL A 84 29.16 -4.74 -14.14
CA VAL A 84 28.53 -4.86 -15.45
C VAL A 84 28.58 -6.29 -15.96
N TRP A 85 27.46 -6.76 -16.50
CA TRP A 85 27.37 -8.01 -17.25
C TRP A 85 26.97 -7.73 -18.68
N TYR A 86 27.38 -8.63 -19.57
CA TYR A 86 27.14 -8.53 -21.00
C TYR A 86 26.49 -9.81 -21.53
N ASP A 87 25.71 -9.69 -22.60
CA ASP A 87 25.19 -10.83 -23.34
C ASP A 87 26.27 -11.51 -24.19
N ALA A 88 25.97 -12.67 -24.79
CA ALA A 88 26.92 -13.41 -25.62
C ALA A 88 27.36 -12.67 -26.90
N LYS A 89 26.64 -11.62 -27.30
CA LYS A 89 27.01 -10.70 -28.40
C LYS A 89 27.87 -9.53 -27.90
N GLY A 90 28.11 -9.42 -26.59
CA GLY A 90 28.92 -8.40 -25.93
C GLY A 90 28.17 -7.09 -25.65
N PHE A 91 26.84 -7.08 -25.73
CA PHE A 91 26.02 -5.92 -25.38
C PHE A 91 25.73 -5.86 -23.88
N ASP A 92 25.57 -4.65 -23.35
CA ASP A 92 25.26 -4.41 -21.94
C ASP A 92 23.93 -5.10 -21.56
N LEU A 93 24.00 -6.02 -20.60
CA LEU A 93 22.86 -6.84 -20.15
C LEU A 93 22.33 -6.36 -18.80
N SER A 94 23.21 -6.17 -17.82
CA SER A 94 22.84 -5.68 -16.49
C SER A 94 23.94 -4.85 -15.85
N PHE A 95 23.52 -3.92 -14.99
CA PHE A 95 24.39 -3.02 -14.26
C PHE A 95 23.93 -2.92 -12.81
N TYR A 96 24.87 -2.96 -11.86
CA TYR A 96 24.62 -2.66 -10.45
C TYR A 96 25.72 -1.79 -9.87
N GLN A 97 25.36 -0.91 -8.93
CA GLN A 97 26.33 -0.14 -8.15
C GLN A 97 26.32 -0.61 -6.69
N TYR A 98 27.51 -0.85 -6.15
CA TYR A 98 27.76 -1.28 -4.78
C TYR A 98 28.53 -0.21 -4.03
N TYR A 99 28.34 -0.15 -2.71
CA TYR A 99 29.16 0.69 -1.85
C TYR A 99 30.65 0.34 -1.98
N ASN A 100 31.50 1.36 -2.03
CA ASN A 100 32.96 1.21 -1.95
C ASN A 100 33.47 1.63 -0.57
N ASN A 101 33.30 0.74 0.40
CA ASN A 101 33.74 0.93 1.79
C ASN A 101 35.23 0.60 2.00
N THR A 102 36.03 0.56 0.92
CA THR A 102 37.46 0.21 0.98
C THR A 102 38.35 1.45 1.06
N ALA A 103 39.62 1.25 1.37
CA ALA A 103 40.64 2.30 1.35
C ALA A 103 41.13 2.66 -0.08
N VAL A 104 40.42 2.22 -1.11
CA VAL A 104 40.70 2.52 -2.52
C VAL A 104 39.74 3.61 -3.01
N PRO A 105 40.17 4.89 -3.06
CA PRO A 105 39.29 6.01 -3.37
C PRO A 105 38.99 6.14 -4.86
N VAL A 106 39.73 5.48 -5.75
CA VAL A 106 39.53 5.58 -7.21
C VAL A 106 39.51 4.20 -7.82
N LEU A 107 38.41 3.87 -8.51
CA LEU A 107 38.26 2.63 -9.27
C LEU A 107 38.39 2.91 -10.77
N THR A 108 39.09 2.03 -11.49
CA THR A 108 39.34 2.15 -12.93
C THR A 108 38.78 0.95 -13.68
N TYR A 109 37.95 1.20 -14.69
CA TYR A 109 37.33 0.21 -15.55
C TYR A 109 37.98 0.24 -16.93
N TYR A 110 37.98 -0.90 -17.62
CA TYR A 110 38.79 -1.11 -18.82
C TYR A 110 37.95 -1.62 -19.98
N TYR A 111 38.38 -1.26 -21.20
CA TYR A 111 37.91 -1.92 -22.40
C TYR A 111 38.46 -3.35 -22.47
N PRO A 112 37.83 -4.25 -23.27
CA PRO A 112 38.35 -5.60 -23.49
C PRO A 112 39.80 -5.65 -24.01
N ASN A 113 40.27 -4.59 -24.67
CA ASN A 113 41.66 -4.45 -25.12
C ASN A 113 42.64 -4.00 -24.01
N GLY A 114 42.18 -3.91 -22.76
CA GLY A 114 42.98 -3.52 -21.60
C GLY A 114 43.21 -2.01 -21.42
N LYS A 115 42.74 -1.15 -22.34
CA LYS A 115 42.86 0.31 -22.21
C LYS A 115 41.83 0.85 -21.22
N LYS A 116 42.18 1.96 -20.56
CA LYS A 116 41.29 2.65 -19.61
C LYS A 116 40.01 3.11 -20.31
N ARG A 117 38.86 2.72 -19.75
CA ARG A 117 37.53 3.15 -20.18
C ARG A 117 36.96 4.21 -19.26
N LYS A 118 36.98 3.99 -17.94
CA LYS A 118 36.34 4.89 -16.98
C LYS A 118 37.12 4.94 -15.67
N THR A 119 37.14 6.10 -15.03
CA THR A 119 37.58 6.26 -13.63
C THR A 119 36.48 6.89 -12.80
N ILE A 120 36.32 6.44 -11.56
CA ILE A 120 35.33 6.96 -10.61
C ILE A 120 36.00 7.16 -9.24
N THR A 121 35.80 8.34 -8.67
CA THR A 121 36.24 8.69 -7.32
C THR A 121 35.15 8.39 -6.29
N TYR A 122 35.52 7.85 -5.13
CA TYR A 122 34.65 7.47 -4.03
C TYR A 122 35.09 8.11 -2.72
N LYS A 123 34.12 8.45 -1.87
CA LYS A 123 34.30 8.86 -0.48
C LYS A 123 33.13 8.31 0.33
N ASN A 124 33.40 7.78 1.53
CA ASN A 124 32.37 7.23 2.43
C ASN A 124 31.44 6.21 1.73
N GLY A 125 32.01 5.30 0.94
CA GLY A 125 31.20 4.29 0.24
C GLY A 125 30.55 4.75 -1.06
N ARG A 126 30.39 6.05 -1.31
CA ARG A 126 29.62 6.60 -2.43
C ARG A 126 30.49 7.33 -3.44
N LYS A 127 29.99 7.49 -4.67
CA LYS A 127 30.66 8.29 -5.72
C LYS A 127 30.80 9.73 -5.24
N ASN A 128 32.02 10.24 -5.16
CA ASN A 128 32.31 11.59 -4.68
C ASN A 128 33.61 12.11 -5.28
N GLY A 129 33.53 13.16 -6.08
CA GLY A 129 34.61 13.71 -6.87
C GLY A 129 34.45 13.44 -8.37
N GLU A 130 35.57 13.45 -9.10
CA GLU A 130 35.58 13.32 -10.55
C GLU A 130 35.25 11.89 -11.02
N THR A 131 34.43 11.81 -12.07
CA THR A 131 34.34 10.67 -12.97
C THR A 131 34.75 11.08 -14.38
N ILE A 132 35.51 10.21 -15.05
CA ILE A 132 36.03 10.46 -16.40
C ILE A 132 35.78 9.22 -17.25
N VAL A 133 35.26 9.41 -18.46
CA VAL A 133 35.13 8.34 -19.47
C VAL A 133 36.02 8.67 -20.66
N TYR A 134 36.77 7.67 -21.09
CA TYR A 134 37.77 7.72 -22.14
C TYR A 134 37.31 6.94 -23.36
N HIS A 135 37.64 7.43 -24.54
CA HIS A 135 37.58 6.66 -25.79
C HIS A 135 38.69 5.60 -25.84
N GLN A 136 38.58 4.61 -26.71
CA GLN A 136 39.58 3.52 -26.87
C GLN A 136 40.97 4.01 -27.31
N ASP A 137 41.10 5.24 -27.81
CA ASP A 137 42.40 5.86 -28.12
C ASP A 137 42.96 6.71 -26.96
N GLY A 138 42.27 6.77 -25.82
CA GLY A 138 42.67 7.55 -24.64
C GLY A 138 42.10 8.96 -24.58
N THR A 139 41.37 9.43 -25.60
CA THR A 139 40.72 10.76 -25.58
C THR A 139 39.66 10.81 -24.48
N ILE A 140 39.62 11.89 -23.69
CA ILE A 140 38.54 12.10 -22.71
C ILE A 140 37.27 12.53 -23.46
N LEU A 141 36.18 11.77 -23.29
CA LEU A 141 34.87 12.07 -23.88
C LEU A 141 33.92 12.74 -22.88
N ILE A 142 34.00 12.32 -21.62
CA ILE A 142 33.08 12.70 -20.55
C ILE A 142 33.87 13.03 -19.30
N LYS A 143 33.49 14.11 -18.65
CA LYS A 143 33.98 14.52 -17.33
C LYS A 143 32.82 15.07 -16.51
N GLY A 144 32.62 14.53 -15.31
CA GLY A 144 31.53 14.90 -14.41
C GLY A 144 31.94 14.84 -12.94
N ILE A 145 31.21 15.55 -12.08
CA ILE A 145 31.46 15.63 -10.64
C ILE A 145 30.27 15.06 -9.88
N TYR A 146 30.54 14.12 -8.97
CA TYR A 146 29.60 13.63 -7.98
C TYR A 146 29.88 14.22 -6.60
N GLN A 147 28.85 14.44 -5.80
CA GLN A 147 28.93 14.73 -4.37
C GLN A 147 27.99 13.79 -3.62
N ASP A 148 28.54 12.95 -2.74
CA ASP A 148 27.79 11.96 -1.94
C ASP A 148 26.82 11.08 -2.75
N GLY A 149 27.21 10.72 -3.98
CA GLY A 149 26.42 9.94 -4.94
C GLY A 149 25.67 10.78 -5.96
N LYS A 150 25.35 12.04 -5.65
CA LYS A 150 24.54 12.94 -6.48
C LYS A 150 25.37 13.65 -7.57
N PRO A 151 24.94 13.65 -8.84
CA PRO A 151 25.64 14.39 -9.90
C PRO A 151 25.41 15.89 -9.72
N VAL A 152 26.50 16.67 -9.62
CA VAL A 152 26.43 18.11 -9.33
C VAL A 152 26.85 18.99 -10.51
N SER A 153 27.76 18.52 -11.38
CA SER A 153 28.20 19.26 -12.57
C SER A 153 28.83 18.37 -13.64
N GLY A 154 28.88 18.88 -14.88
CA GLY A 154 29.53 18.23 -16.00
C GLY A 154 28.65 17.24 -16.76
N SER A 155 29.27 16.21 -17.34
CA SER A 155 28.61 15.20 -18.16
C SER A 155 28.88 13.79 -17.65
N PHE A 156 27.97 12.86 -17.95
CA PHE A 156 27.99 11.47 -17.49
C PHE A 156 27.61 10.51 -18.62
N GLU A 157 28.10 9.26 -18.60
CA GLU A 157 27.69 8.22 -19.56
C GLU A 157 26.29 7.67 -19.26
N ASP A 158 25.94 7.65 -17.97
CA ASP A 158 24.63 7.27 -17.44
C ASP A 158 24.49 7.79 -16.00
N ILE A 159 23.26 7.97 -15.53
CA ILE A 159 22.93 8.36 -14.15
C ILE A 159 21.82 7.43 -13.66
N ASN A 160 22.26 6.35 -13.02
CA ASN A 160 21.41 5.45 -12.26
C ASN A 160 20.94 6.13 -10.97
N ASP A 161 19.87 5.62 -10.36
CA ASP A 161 19.34 6.12 -9.09
C ASP A 161 20.47 6.35 -8.09
N TRP A 162 20.78 7.62 -7.82
CA TRP A 162 21.99 8.00 -7.09
C TRP A 162 21.93 7.66 -5.60
N ASP A 163 20.76 7.26 -5.09
CA ASP A 163 20.59 6.82 -3.71
C ASP A 163 20.60 5.30 -3.58
N TYR A 164 20.40 4.57 -4.68
CA TYR A 164 20.30 3.11 -4.66
C TYR A 164 21.66 2.42 -4.85
N TYR A 165 22.39 2.22 -3.75
CA TYR A 165 23.59 1.38 -3.69
C TYR A 165 23.30 0.05 -3.02
N ARG A 166 23.81 -1.04 -3.61
CA ARG A 166 23.74 -2.37 -3.01
C ARG A 166 24.83 -2.54 -1.95
N THR A 167 24.48 -3.19 -0.85
CA THR A 167 25.45 -3.69 0.13
C THR A 167 25.93 -5.06 -0.30
N ASN A 168 27.24 -5.30 -0.27
CA ASN A 168 27.81 -6.59 -0.63
C ASN A 168 27.66 -7.63 0.48
N LYS A 169 27.97 -8.90 0.18
CA LYS A 169 27.80 -10.02 1.12
C LYS A 169 28.61 -9.85 2.41
N ALA A 170 29.87 -9.42 2.30
CA ALA A 170 30.75 -9.23 3.45
C ALA A 170 30.22 -8.14 4.41
N ASP A 171 29.70 -7.04 3.88
CA ASP A 171 29.12 -5.95 4.67
C ASP A 171 27.80 -6.34 5.35
N ARG A 172 26.98 -7.19 4.72
CA ARG A 172 25.76 -7.73 5.35
C ARG A 172 26.07 -8.66 6.51
N ASN A 173 27.02 -9.57 6.32
CA ASN A 173 27.43 -10.52 7.36
C ASN A 173 28.00 -9.81 8.60
N ARG A 174 28.70 -8.68 8.41
CA ARG A 174 29.16 -7.83 9.52
C ARG A 174 28.01 -7.20 10.32
N LYS A 175 26.95 -6.73 9.64
CA LYS A 175 25.74 -6.20 10.30
C LYS A 175 24.97 -7.28 11.09
N GLU A 176 24.94 -8.51 10.61
CA GLU A 176 24.26 -9.61 11.30
C GLU A 176 25.05 -10.15 12.49
N GLN A 177 26.38 -9.95 12.52
CA GLN A 177 27.26 -10.37 13.63
C GLN A 177 27.34 -9.34 14.78
N GLY A 178 26.59 -8.25 14.73
CA GLY A 178 26.56 -7.25 15.81
C GLY A 178 27.81 -6.38 15.91
N ASP A 179 28.76 -6.53 14.98
CA ASP A 179 29.87 -5.60 14.80
C ASP A 179 29.34 -4.37 14.06
N ASP A 180 28.67 -3.47 14.77
CA ASP A 180 28.32 -2.15 14.24
C ASP A 180 29.63 -1.35 14.02
N PRO A 181 30.10 -1.10 12.77
CA PRO A 181 30.78 0.15 12.54
C PRO A 181 29.70 1.22 12.77
N VAL A 182 29.93 2.13 13.72
CA VAL A 182 29.11 3.30 13.98
C VAL A 182 28.54 3.81 12.66
N ILE A 183 27.29 3.45 12.37
CA ILE A 183 26.49 4.16 11.39
C ILE A 183 26.25 5.47 12.11
N THR A 184 27.14 6.43 11.89
CA THR A 184 26.81 7.82 12.17
C THR A 184 25.44 8.01 11.56
N ALA A 185 24.47 8.29 12.42
CA ALA A 185 23.11 8.58 12.05
C ALA A 185 23.12 9.30 10.71
N TYR A 186 22.22 8.91 9.80
CA TYR A 186 21.89 9.75 8.65
C TYR A 186 21.91 11.18 9.18
N PRO A 187 22.72 12.10 8.62
CA PRO A 187 22.63 13.47 9.05
C PRO A 187 21.15 13.82 8.97
N VAL A 188 20.57 14.12 10.13
CA VAL A 188 19.30 14.84 10.17
C VAL A 188 19.62 16.05 9.31
N VAL A 189 19.05 16.08 8.12
CA VAL A 189 19.03 17.30 7.34
C VAL A 189 18.24 18.22 8.24
N GLU A 190 18.92 19.11 8.94
CA GLU A 190 18.28 20.25 9.56
C GLU A 190 17.43 20.86 8.45
N GLU A 191 16.12 20.88 8.67
CA GLU A 191 15.21 21.65 7.84
C GLU A 191 15.82 23.04 7.74
N SER A 192 16.38 23.37 6.57
CA SER A 192 16.81 24.73 6.33
C SER A 192 15.54 25.55 6.33
N ASN A 193 15.28 26.21 7.45
CA ASN A 193 14.23 27.18 7.65
C ASN A 193 14.17 28.07 6.41
N ALA A 194 13.15 27.86 5.58
CA ALA A 194 12.82 28.80 4.53
C ALA A 194 12.36 30.08 5.22
N VAL A 195 13.29 31.02 5.38
CA VAL A 195 12.97 32.39 5.76
C VAL A 195 12.02 32.94 4.71
N VAL A 196 10.74 33.08 5.08
CA VAL A 196 9.73 33.78 4.29
C VAL A 196 10.00 35.28 4.42
N GLY A 197 10.81 35.81 3.51
CA GLY A 197 10.86 37.24 3.23
C GLY A 197 9.78 37.66 2.21
N PRO A 198 9.22 38.87 2.29
CA PRO A 198 8.17 39.30 1.36
C PRO A 198 8.73 39.58 -0.03
N LYS A 199 8.06 39.01 -1.05
CA LYS A 199 8.02 39.45 -2.46
C LYS A 199 9.36 39.84 -3.11
N GLY A 200 10.03 38.84 -3.67
CA GLY A 200 10.97 39.00 -4.79
C GLY A 200 10.80 37.82 -5.75
N LYS A 201 10.74 38.07 -7.08
CA LYS A 201 10.74 37.00 -8.10
C LYS A 201 12.00 36.16 -7.90
N LYS A 202 11.87 34.95 -7.35
CA LYS A 202 12.97 33.97 -7.27
C LYS A 202 13.33 33.50 -8.67
N THR A 203 14.48 33.94 -9.18
CA THR A 203 15.16 33.26 -10.28
C THR A 203 15.71 31.95 -9.70
N VAL A 204 15.02 30.83 -9.91
CA VAL A 204 15.52 29.51 -9.49
C VAL A 204 16.69 29.16 -10.39
N GLU A 205 17.91 29.19 -9.84
CA GLU A 205 19.12 28.77 -10.56
C GLU A 205 19.01 27.27 -10.87
N ARG A 206 18.96 26.92 -12.16
CA ARG A 206 18.85 25.52 -12.60
C ARG A 206 20.23 24.87 -12.53
N LYS A 207 20.38 23.79 -11.76
CA LYS A 207 21.60 22.95 -11.79
C LYS A 207 21.51 22.00 -12.98
N LEU A 208 22.23 22.32 -14.05
CA LEU A 208 22.20 21.55 -15.30
C LEU A 208 23.39 20.59 -15.41
N ILE A 209 23.10 19.35 -15.79
CA ILE A 209 24.11 18.34 -16.17
C ILE A 209 23.72 17.69 -17.50
N SER A 210 24.64 16.97 -18.14
CA SER A 210 24.35 16.21 -19.38
C SER A 210 24.64 14.72 -19.24
N VAL A 211 23.80 13.87 -19.84
CA VAL A 211 24.11 12.46 -20.10
C VAL A 211 24.40 12.28 -21.58
N LYS A 212 25.53 11.66 -21.92
CA LYS A 212 26.04 11.54 -23.30
C LYS A 212 26.27 10.08 -23.68
N THR A 213 25.80 9.71 -24.85
CA THR A 213 26.05 8.41 -25.50
C THR A 213 26.77 8.67 -26.82
N PHE A 214 27.88 7.97 -27.04
CA PHE A 214 28.71 8.09 -28.25
C PHE A 214 28.59 6.82 -29.10
N TRP A 215 28.75 6.96 -30.42
CA TRP A 215 28.88 5.80 -31.31
C TRP A 215 30.20 5.06 -31.04
N ILE A 216 30.17 3.74 -30.89
CA ILE A 216 31.34 2.96 -30.43
C ILE A 216 32.54 3.01 -31.39
N ASN A 217 32.26 3.14 -32.69
CA ASN A 217 33.27 3.15 -33.76
C ASN A 217 33.73 4.57 -34.13
N SER A 218 33.31 5.59 -33.38
CA SER A 218 33.71 6.97 -33.63
C SER A 218 33.73 7.80 -32.34
N LYS A 219 34.00 9.09 -32.45
CA LYS A 219 33.84 10.06 -31.33
C LYS A 219 32.57 10.89 -31.48
N GLN A 220 31.70 10.53 -32.43
CA GLN A 220 30.46 11.25 -32.67
C GLN A 220 29.43 10.90 -31.60
N LEU A 221 28.69 11.90 -31.15
CA LEU A 221 27.54 11.68 -30.27
C LEU A 221 26.48 10.89 -31.03
N ALA A 222 25.86 9.93 -30.37
CA ALA A 222 24.57 9.37 -30.76
C ALA A 222 23.43 10.16 -30.09
N GLN A 223 23.66 10.57 -28.84
CA GLN A 223 22.66 11.23 -28.02
C GLN A 223 23.30 12.09 -26.92
N GLU A 224 22.71 13.24 -26.65
CA GLU A 224 22.95 14.03 -25.44
C GLU A 224 21.61 14.43 -24.81
N THR A 225 21.46 14.21 -23.50
CA THR A 225 20.29 14.67 -22.74
C THR A 225 20.74 15.58 -21.61
N THR A 226 20.26 16.81 -21.58
CA THR A 226 20.50 17.76 -20.49
C THR A 226 19.38 17.64 -19.47
N TYR A 227 19.75 17.53 -18.19
CA TYR A 227 18.83 17.43 -17.07
C TYR A 227 18.94 18.63 -16.15
N ASN A 228 17.82 19.05 -15.58
CA ASN A 228 17.77 19.90 -14.39
C ASN A 228 17.70 19.02 -13.15
N VAL A 229 18.70 19.13 -12.27
CA VAL A 229 18.83 18.31 -11.06
C VAL A 229 18.10 19.01 -9.90
N LYS A 230 16.99 18.43 -9.43
CA LYS A 230 16.28 18.85 -8.20
C LYS A 230 16.64 17.93 -7.03
N GLU A 231 16.04 18.15 -5.87
CA GLU A 231 16.37 17.41 -4.63
C GLU A 231 16.19 15.90 -4.81
N TYR A 232 15.05 15.47 -5.36
CA TYR A 232 14.68 14.05 -5.51
C TYR A 232 14.38 13.59 -6.95
N VAL A 233 14.48 14.49 -7.94
CA VAL A 233 14.09 14.18 -9.33
C VAL A 233 15.03 14.85 -10.33
N MET A 234 15.32 14.15 -11.43
CA MET A 234 15.96 14.71 -12.62
C MET A 234 14.93 14.92 -13.72
N ASN A 235 14.72 16.18 -14.12
CA ASN A 235 13.82 16.49 -15.22
C ASN A 235 14.64 16.75 -16.49
N PRO A 236 14.42 16.01 -17.59
CA PRO A 236 15.06 16.34 -18.86
C PRO A 236 14.56 17.70 -19.36
N VAL A 237 15.49 18.56 -19.78
CA VAL A 237 15.16 19.91 -20.31
C VAL A 237 15.50 20.03 -21.79
N LYS A 238 16.41 19.19 -22.29
CA LYS A 238 16.80 19.14 -23.70
C LYS A 238 17.34 17.76 -24.05
N LYS A 239 17.03 17.27 -25.24
CA LYS A 239 17.65 16.06 -25.79
C LYS A 239 17.96 16.23 -27.26
N VAL A 240 19.16 15.81 -27.66
CA VAL A 240 19.64 15.93 -29.03
C VAL A 240 20.11 14.57 -29.51
N ASN A 241 19.68 14.17 -30.70
CA ASN A 241 20.01 12.90 -31.31
C ASN A 241 20.72 13.12 -32.64
N TYR A 242 21.70 12.27 -32.93
CA TYR A 242 22.54 12.33 -34.14
C TYR A 242 22.67 10.95 -34.77
N ASP A 243 22.85 10.91 -36.08
CA ASP A 243 23.18 9.67 -36.78
C ASP A 243 24.68 9.31 -36.63
N ALA A 244 25.07 8.14 -37.16
CA ALA A 244 26.46 7.66 -37.07
C ALA A 244 27.48 8.56 -37.79
N ALA A 245 27.05 9.40 -38.72
CA ALA A 245 27.88 10.39 -39.41
C ALA A 245 28.00 11.72 -38.63
N GLY A 246 27.27 11.86 -37.51
CA GLY A 246 27.23 13.08 -36.70
C GLY A 246 26.23 14.12 -37.19
N LYS A 247 25.33 13.76 -38.11
CA LYS A 247 24.27 14.67 -38.58
C LYS A 247 23.15 14.73 -37.55
N LEU A 248 22.66 15.94 -37.28
CA LEU A 248 21.51 16.16 -36.39
C LEU A 248 20.26 15.46 -36.92
N VAL A 249 19.64 14.64 -36.07
CA VAL A 249 18.39 13.91 -36.37
C VAL A 249 17.19 14.59 -35.71
N GLN A 250 17.30 14.97 -34.44
CA GLN A 250 16.22 15.59 -33.67
C GLN A 250 16.76 16.43 -32.51
N THR A 251 16.04 17.50 -32.19
CA THR A 251 16.16 18.23 -30.91
C THR A 251 14.80 18.24 -30.22
N LEU A 252 14.76 17.84 -28.95
CA LEU A 252 13.62 17.89 -28.06
C LEU A 252 13.90 18.88 -26.93
N ASN A 253 12.88 19.62 -26.49
CA ASN A 253 12.97 20.62 -25.42
C ASN A 253 12.08 20.23 -24.23
N GLU A 254 12.07 21.03 -23.16
CA GLU A 254 11.38 20.73 -21.91
C GLU A 254 9.90 20.33 -22.08
N ASN A 255 9.17 20.92 -23.03
CA ASN A 255 7.76 20.60 -23.29
C ASN A 255 7.53 19.30 -24.09
N ASP A 256 8.60 18.67 -24.60
CA ASP A 256 8.55 17.38 -25.29
C ASP A 256 8.65 16.19 -24.33
N PHE A 257 8.82 16.46 -23.03
CA PHE A 257 8.84 15.46 -21.95
C PHE A 257 7.59 15.57 -21.07
N GLU A 258 7.23 14.49 -20.39
CA GLU A 258 6.14 14.52 -19.40
C GLU A 258 6.54 15.37 -18.18
N THR A 259 5.57 16.09 -17.60
CA THR A 259 5.80 17.09 -16.53
C THR A 259 6.56 16.57 -15.31
N TYR A 260 6.53 15.26 -15.07
CA TYR A 260 7.16 14.60 -13.92
C TYR A 260 7.90 13.31 -14.28
N GLY A 261 8.45 13.18 -15.49
CA GLY A 261 9.09 11.94 -15.91
C GLY A 261 10.17 12.07 -16.98
N LYS A 262 10.91 10.97 -17.20
CA LYS A 262 11.85 10.80 -18.33
C LYS A 262 11.14 10.40 -19.63
N ASN A 263 9.82 10.22 -19.58
CA ASN A 263 8.99 9.81 -20.71
C ASN A 263 8.78 10.95 -21.70
N PHE A 264 8.49 10.58 -22.95
CA PHE A 264 8.29 11.51 -24.05
C PHE A 264 6.83 11.94 -24.14
N PHE A 265 6.58 13.24 -24.03
CA PHE A 265 5.30 13.84 -24.43
C PHE A 265 5.19 13.92 -25.96
N SER A 266 6.27 14.28 -26.65
CA SER A 266 6.35 14.32 -28.12
C SER A 266 7.75 13.98 -28.62
N GLY A 267 7.84 13.45 -29.85
CA GLY A 267 9.13 13.23 -30.51
C GLY A 267 9.42 11.77 -30.86
N ILE A 268 10.70 11.45 -31.07
CA ILE A 268 11.16 10.10 -31.40
C ILE A 268 12.07 9.61 -30.28
N GLY A 269 11.64 8.55 -29.58
CA GLY A 269 12.49 7.84 -28.63
C GLY A 269 13.42 6.87 -29.37
N PHE A 270 14.71 6.96 -29.07
CA PHE A 270 15.73 6.02 -29.56
C PHE A 270 16.20 5.11 -28.43
N GLN A 271 16.30 3.81 -28.72
CA GLN A 271 17.07 2.86 -27.92
C GLN A 271 18.23 2.33 -28.76
N TYR A 272 19.33 1.97 -28.09
CA TYR A 272 20.55 1.49 -28.73
C TYR A 272 20.92 0.11 -28.20
N TYR A 273 21.57 -0.68 -29.05
CA TYR A 273 22.43 -1.77 -28.56
C TYR A 273 23.67 -1.10 -28.00
N LEU A 274 23.88 -1.23 -26.68
CA LEU A 274 24.98 -0.60 -25.98
C LEU A 274 26.07 -1.62 -25.69
N GLN A 275 27.32 -1.19 -25.76
CA GLN A 275 28.45 -1.91 -25.19
C GLN A 275 29.28 -0.89 -24.42
N ASN A 276 29.42 -1.08 -23.12
CA ASN A 276 30.06 -0.13 -22.21
C ASN A 276 29.44 1.29 -22.27
N ASN A 277 28.11 1.39 -22.40
CA ASN A 277 27.37 2.63 -22.63
C ASN A 277 27.69 3.37 -23.95
N PHE A 278 28.40 2.72 -24.89
CA PHE A 278 28.57 3.21 -26.26
C PHE A 278 27.54 2.58 -27.20
N ALA A 279 26.93 3.38 -28.06
CA ALA A 279 25.98 2.92 -29.06
C ALA A 279 26.69 2.14 -30.17
N VAL A 280 26.35 0.86 -30.32
CA VAL A 280 26.83 0.00 -31.41
C VAL A 280 25.91 0.13 -32.63
N ALA A 281 24.60 0.06 -32.39
CA ALA A 281 23.56 0.21 -33.41
C ALA A 281 22.26 0.73 -32.77
N ILE A 282 21.35 1.27 -33.57
CA ILE A 282 19.99 1.58 -33.12
C ILE A 282 19.27 0.26 -32.86
N LYS A 283 18.64 0.12 -31.70
CA LYS A 283 17.80 -1.03 -31.33
C LYS A 283 16.34 -0.79 -31.67
N SER A 284 15.84 0.42 -31.43
CA SER A 284 14.49 0.83 -31.84
C SER A 284 14.36 2.34 -31.99
N LYS A 285 13.39 2.74 -32.81
CA LYS A 285 12.86 4.10 -32.88
C LYS A 285 11.35 4.07 -32.67
N THR A 286 10.84 4.93 -31.81
CA THR A 286 9.41 4.97 -31.46
C THR A 286 8.89 6.40 -31.46
N SER A 287 7.82 6.67 -32.19
CA SER A 287 7.20 7.99 -32.23
C SER A 287 6.16 8.18 -31.11
N TYR A 288 6.17 9.37 -30.50
CA TYR A 288 5.28 9.75 -29.40
C TYR A 288 4.52 11.05 -29.74
N LYS A 289 3.25 11.11 -29.32
CA LYS A 289 2.41 12.31 -29.42
C LYS A 289 1.47 12.38 -28.22
N LYS A 290 1.54 13.47 -27.45
CA LYS A 290 0.78 13.68 -26.19
C LYS A 290 0.99 12.56 -25.16
N GLY A 291 2.23 12.13 -24.94
CA GLY A 291 2.60 11.12 -23.93
C GLY A 291 2.41 9.67 -24.36
N ILE A 292 1.74 9.41 -25.49
CA ILE A 292 1.42 8.05 -25.95
C ILE A 292 2.11 7.72 -27.28
N LYS A 293 2.40 6.43 -27.51
CA LYS A 293 2.95 5.96 -28.79
C LYS A 293 1.98 6.31 -29.92
N SER A 294 2.50 6.90 -31.00
CA SER A 294 1.70 7.31 -32.14
C SER A 294 2.58 7.34 -33.39
N GLY A 295 2.16 6.66 -34.45
CA GLY A 295 2.95 6.48 -35.66
C GLY A 295 3.59 5.09 -35.73
N GLU A 296 4.81 5.00 -36.24
CA GLU A 296 5.51 3.72 -36.43
C GLU A 296 6.56 3.51 -35.34
N GLU A 297 6.62 2.28 -34.81
CA GLU A 297 7.76 1.75 -34.08
C GLU A 297 8.53 0.82 -35.02
N ILE A 298 9.83 1.06 -35.17
CA ILE A 298 10.72 0.17 -35.91
C ILE A 298 11.78 -0.34 -34.96
N LYS A 299 11.87 -1.66 -34.82
CA LYS A 299 12.96 -2.35 -34.14
C LYS A 299 13.95 -2.86 -35.16
N TYR A 300 15.22 -2.86 -34.79
CA TYR A 300 16.31 -3.27 -35.66
C TYR A 300 17.07 -4.43 -35.03
N HIS A 301 17.58 -5.31 -35.88
CA HIS A 301 18.62 -6.28 -35.52
C HIS A 301 19.92 -5.54 -35.24
N SER A 302 20.85 -6.16 -34.52
CA SER A 302 22.15 -5.54 -34.21
C SER A 302 23.01 -5.26 -35.45
N ASN A 303 22.67 -5.86 -36.60
CA ASN A 303 23.29 -5.57 -37.90
C ASN A 303 22.68 -4.36 -38.63
N GLY A 304 21.70 -3.66 -38.02
CA GLY A 304 21.04 -2.48 -38.56
C GLY A 304 19.87 -2.75 -39.51
N LYS A 305 19.58 -4.01 -39.87
CA LYS A 305 18.38 -4.36 -40.65
C LYS A 305 17.14 -4.33 -39.78
N VAL A 306 15.98 -4.06 -40.39
CA VAL A 306 14.69 -4.05 -39.70
C VAL A 306 14.40 -5.44 -39.12
N ALA A 307 14.05 -5.49 -37.84
CA ALA A 307 13.62 -6.69 -37.13
C ALA A 307 12.10 -6.76 -37.01
N GLU A 308 11.45 -5.61 -36.76
CA GLU A 308 10.00 -5.53 -36.62
C GLU A 308 9.51 -4.12 -36.94
N THR A 309 8.37 -4.03 -37.61
CA THR A 309 7.60 -2.78 -37.77
C THR A 309 6.24 -2.94 -37.10
N THR A 310 5.83 -1.93 -36.33
CA THR A 310 4.53 -1.90 -35.65
C THR A 310 3.93 -0.50 -35.76
N LYS A 311 2.65 -0.41 -36.11
CA LYS A 311 1.94 0.87 -36.21
C LYS A 311 1.05 1.09 -34.98
N PHE A 312 1.07 2.32 -34.46
CA PHE A 312 0.32 2.76 -33.29
C PHE A 312 -0.61 3.93 -33.62
N ILE A 313 -1.88 3.84 -33.19
CA ILE A 313 -2.84 4.93 -33.21
C ILE A 313 -3.39 5.14 -31.79
N ASN A 314 -3.25 6.35 -31.27
CA ASN A 314 -3.68 6.71 -29.90
C ASN A 314 -3.18 5.74 -28.82
N GLY A 315 -1.92 5.32 -28.88
CA GLY A 315 -1.30 4.40 -27.92
C GLY A 315 -1.54 2.91 -28.19
N ASN A 316 -2.52 2.55 -29.01
CA ASN A 316 -2.86 1.16 -29.33
C ASN A 316 -2.19 0.71 -30.64
N ILE A 317 -1.78 -0.56 -30.71
CA ILE A 317 -1.32 -1.15 -31.98
C ILE A 317 -2.51 -1.22 -32.94
N GLU A 318 -2.31 -0.78 -34.18
CA GLU A 318 -3.35 -0.70 -35.20
C GLU A 318 -2.79 -1.06 -36.58
N GLY A 319 -3.42 -2.03 -37.25
CA GLY A 319 -2.99 -2.50 -38.56
C GLY A 319 -1.88 -3.55 -38.47
N GLU A 320 -0.98 -3.53 -39.45
CA GLU A 320 0.02 -4.59 -39.63
C GLU A 320 1.19 -4.48 -38.65
N GLN A 321 1.56 -5.62 -38.07
CA GLN A 321 2.87 -5.86 -37.47
C GLN A 321 3.59 -6.91 -38.32
N ILE A 322 4.82 -6.60 -38.72
CA ILE A 322 5.65 -7.48 -39.55
C ILE A 322 6.98 -7.69 -38.87
N ALA A 323 7.38 -8.94 -38.68
CA ALA A 323 8.70 -9.30 -38.16
C ALA A 323 9.55 -9.98 -39.23
N TYR A 324 10.86 -9.72 -39.20
CA TYR A 324 11.82 -10.11 -40.22
C TYR A 324 13.01 -10.86 -39.60
N THR A 325 13.61 -11.78 -40.36
CA THR A 325 14.88 -12.41 -39.99
C THR A 325 16.04 -11.40 -40.07
N GLU A 326 17.19 -11.74 -39.49
CA GLU A 326 18.42 -10.94 -39.65
C GLU A 326 18.84 -10.79 -41.13
N LYS A 327 18.36 -11.65 -42.04
CA LYS A 327 18.60 -11.55 -43.49
C LYS A 327 17.61 -10.59 -44.18
N GLY A 328 16.46 -10.31 -43.57
CA GLY A 328 15.40 -9.43 -44.10
C GLY A 328 14.19 -10.19 -44.68
N THR A 329 14.10 -11.50 -44.50
CA THR A 329 12.93 -12.29 -44.94
C THR A 329 11.81 -12.21 -43.89
N VAL A 330 10.55 -12.14 -44.32
CA VAL A 330 9.40 -12.07 -43.40
C VAL A 330 9.27 -13.38 -42.62
N ILE A 331 9.20 -13.29 -41.29
CA ILE A 331 8.93 -14.41 -40.38
C ILE A 331 7.42 -14.54 -40.15
N LYS A 332 6.76 -13.41 -39.86
CA LYS A 332 5.37 -13.37 -39.46
C LYS A 332 4.75 -12.02 -39.82
N LYS A 333 3.46 -12.06 -40.15
CA LYS A 333 2.60 -10.92 -40.41
C LYS A 333 1.32 -11.08 -39.60
N ARG A 334 0.98 -10.06 -38.81
CA ARG A 334 -0.16 -10.02 -37.88
C ARG A 334 -0.92 -8.71 -38.08
N ILE A 335 -2.22 -8.72 -37.84
CA ILE A 335 -3.08 -7.53 -37.89
C ILE A 335 -3.69 -7.32 -36.51
N TYR A 336 -3.56 -6.10 -35.99
CA TYR A 336 -4.22 -5.64 -34.78
C TYR A 336 -5.34 -4.66 -35.11
N LYS A 337 -6.41 -4.66 -34.31
CA LYS A 337 -7.48 -3.66 -34.36
C LYS A 337 -7.84 -3.21 -32.95
N ASN A 338 -7.76 -1.91 -32.69
CA ASN A 338 -7.94 -1.31 -31.36
C ASN A 338 -7.05 -1.97 -30.29
N GLY A 339 -5.80 -2.30 -30.64
CA GLY A 339 -4.84 -2.94 -29.75
C GLY A 339 -5.05 -4.44 -29.49
N LYS A 340 -6.04 -5.09 -30.12
CA LYS A 340 -6.32 -6.52 -29.96
C LYS A 340 -5.92 -7.33 -31.21
N PRO A 341 -5.53 -8.61 -31.06
CA PRO A 341 -5.32 -9.52 -32.20
C PRO A 341 -6.56 -9.55 -33.11
N PHE A 342 -6.36 -9.44 -34.42
CA PHE A 342 -7.43 -9.45 -35.42
C PHE A 342 -7.25 -10.55 -36.47
N ASP A 343 -6.12 -10.56 -37.20
CA ASP A 343 -5.81 -11.62 -38.17
C ASP A 343 -4.35 -12.07 -38.05
N GLY A 344 -4.13 -13.39 -38.06
CA GLY A 344 -2.80 -14.00 -38.05
C GLY A 344 -2.56 -14.92 -36.85
N ASN A 345 -1.31 -15.38 -36.73
CA ASN A 345 -0.85 -16.27 -35.66
C ASN A 345 -0.13 -15.48 -34.57
N PHE A 346 -0.57 -15.53 -33.33
CA PHE A 346 -0.09 -14.72 -32.21
C PHE A 346 0.51 -15.61 -31.12
N ASP A 347 1.53 -15.08 -30.44
CA ASP A 347 2.08 -15.67 -29.23
C ASP A 347 1.57 -14.81 -28.05
N GLU A 348 0.85 -15.42 -27.13
CA GLU A 348 0.21 -14.78 -25.99
C GLU A 348 0.76 -15.39 -24.70
N THR A 349 0.98 -14.55 -23.69
CA THR A 349 1.29 -15.05 -22.35
C THR A 349 -0.02 -15.28 -21.60
N LEU A 350 -0.29 -16.53 -21.25
CA LEU A 350 -1.38 -16.93 -20.36
C LEU A 350 -0.82 -17.19 -18.96
N SER A 351 -1.60 -16.85 -17.92
CA SER A 351 -1.27 -17.22 -16.53
C SER A 351 0.13 -16.73 -16.07
N GLY A 352 0.66 -15.66 -16.68
CA GLY A 352 1.96 -15.08 -16.36
C GLY A 352 3.19 -15.81 -16.92
N ARG A 353 3.12 -17.13 -17.18
CA ARG A 353 4.29 -17.94 -17.60
C ARG A 353 4.02 -18.90 -18.77
N LEU A 354 2.76 -19.15 -19.11
CA LEU A 354 2.42 -20.06 -20.20
C LEU A 354 2.43 -19.31 -21.54
N LEU A 355 3.00 -19.93 -22.56
CA LEU A 355 3.10 -19.37 -23.91
C LEU A 355 2.07 -20.06 -24.80
N ALA A 356 1.05 -19.32 -25.22
CA ALA A 356 0.01 -19.79 -26.12
C ALA A 356 0.27 -19.29 -27.54
N ASN A 357 0.40 -20.21 -28.48
CA ASN A 357 0.40 -19.91 -29.91
C ASN A 357 -1.03 -20.08 -30.44
N GLN A 358 -1.61 -18.99 -30.95
CA GLN A 358 -3.03 -18.91 -31.29
C GLN A 358 -3.28 -18.18 -32.60
N ASN A 359 -4.09 -18.79 -33.47
CA ASN A 359 -4.57 -18.15 -34.68
C ASN A 359 -5.86 -17.36 -34.45
N TYR A 360 -5.95 -16.19 -35.09
CA TYR A 360 -7.13 -15.34 -35.14
C TYR A 360 -7.55 -15.09 -36.58
N ILE A 361 -8.88 -15.10 -36.80
CA ILE A 361 -9.51 -14.65 -38.04
C ILE A 361 -10.61 -13.65 -37.65
N GLN A 362 -10.53 -12.43 -38.17
CA GLN A 362 -11.47 -11.34 -37.88
C GLN A 362 -11.72 -11.09 -36.37
N GLY A 363 -10.69 -11.27 -35.54
CA GLY A 363 -10.74 -11.07 -34.09
C GLY A 363 -11.25 -12.26 -33.28
N LEU A 364 -11.60 -13.37 -33.93
CA LEU A 364 -12.01 -14.61 -33.27
C LEU A 364 -10.88 -15.64 -33.31
N LYS A 365 -10.62 -16.29 -32.17
CA LYS A 365 -9.73 -17.45 -32.11
C LYS A 365 -10.25 -18.54 -33.05
N GLN A 366 -9.38 -19.05 -33.92
CA GLN A 366 -9.76 -20.01 -34.97
C GLN A 366 -8.63 -20.99 -35.25
N GLY A 367 -8.95 -22.28 -35.34
CA GLY A 367 -7.98 -23.33 -35.67
C GLY A 367 -7.16 -23.79 -34.46
N GLU A 368 -6.02 -24.41 -34.74
CA GLU A 368 -5.17 -25.02 -33.71
C GLU A 368 -4.60 -23.96 -32.73
N SER A 369 -4.59 -24.33 -31.45
CA SER A 369 -4.00 -23.61 -30.33
C SER A 369 -3.07 -24.55 -29.59
N ILE A 370 -1.86 -24.08 -29.30
CA ILE A 370 -0.84 -24.84 -28.56
C ILE A 370 -0.38 -23.99 -27.39
N VAL A 371 -0.46 -24.52 -26.18
CA VAL A 371 0.02 -23.87 -24.95
C VAL A 371 1.19 -24.66 -24.40
N LYS A 372 2.30 -23.98 -24.12
CA LYS A 372 3.52 -24.56 -23.56
C LYS A 372 4.01 -23.80 -22.33
N THR A 373 4.90 -24.43 -21.55
CA THR A 373 5.69 -23.76 -20.52
C THR A 373 6.81 -22.90 -21.13
N ASP A 374 7.49 -22.10 -20.30
CA ASP A 374 8.72 -21.38 -20.64
C ASP A 374 9.88 -22.32 -21.02
N GLU A 375 9.84 -23.55 -20.55
CA GLU A 375 10.76 -24.66 -20.90
C GLU A 375 10.32 -25.49 -22.12
N ASP A 376 9.37 -24.98 -22.93
CA ASP A 376 8.83 -25.61 -24.15
C ASP A 376 8.07 -26.94 -23.95
N SER A 377 7.66 -27.27 -22.72
CA SER A 377 6.83 -28.46 -22.43
C SER A 377 5.36 -28.23 -22.80
N LEU A 378 4.72 -29.22 -23.45
CA LEU A 378 3.31 -29.11 -23.89
C LEU A 378 2.33 -29.19 -22.71
N VAL A 379 1.49 -28.16 -22.55
CA VAL A 379 0.44 -28.10 -21.51
C VAL A 379 -0.95 -28.37 -22.09
N ALA A 380 -1.29 -27.72 -23.20
CA ALA A 380 -2.60 -27.86 -23.81
C ALA A 380 -2.53 -27.80 -25.34
N LYS A 381 -3.42 -28.54 -26.00
CA LYS A 381 -3.55 -28.53 -27.46
C LYS A 381 -5.01 -28.75 -27.85
N GLY A 382 -5.54 -27.84 -28.65
CA GLY A 382 -6.93 -27.93 -29.09
C GLY A 382 -7.25 -27.06 -30.30
N ILE A 383 -8.48 -27.18 -30.79
CA ILE A 383 -9.00 -26.43 -31.93
C ILE A 383 -10.04 -25.44 -31.43
N TYR A 384 -9.84 -24.15 -31.70
CA TYR A 384 -10.88 -23.14 -31.57
C TYR A 384 -11.73 -23.07 -32.84
N LYS A 385 -13.03 -22.83 -32.67
CA LYS A 385 -13.96 -22.52 -33.76
C LYS A 385 -14.87 -21.39 -33.34
N ASP A 386 -14.95 -20.34 -34.15
CA ASP A 386 -15.80 -19.17 -33.93
C ASP A 386 -15.54 -18.51 -32.55
N GLY A 387 -14.26 -18.47 -32.16
CA GLY A 387 -13.82 -17.88 -30.89
C GLY A 387 -13.98 -18.77 -29.66
N LYS A 388 -14.54 -19.99 -29.79
CA LYS A 388 -14.80 -20.91 -28.67
C LYS A 388 -13.94 -22.18 -28.75
N PRO A 389 -13.53 -22.76 -27.61
CA PRO A 389 -12.96 -24.11 -27.57
C PRO A 389 -13.90 -25.11 -28.25
N PHE A 390 -13.43 -25.86 -29.25
CA PHE A 390 -14.25 -26.84 -29.97
C PHE A 390 -13.90 -28.27 -29.59
N ASN A 391 -12.64 -28.66 -29.75
CA ASN A 391 -12.15 -30.01 -29.44
C ASN A 391 -10.69 -29.97 -28.96
N GLY A 392 -10.39 -30.66 -27.87
CA GLY A 392 -9.04 -30.77 -27.30
C GLY A 392 -8.94 -30.18 -25.90
N THR A 393 -7.74 -29.76 -25.51
CA THR A 393 -7.48 -29.13 -24.21
C THR A 393 -7.10 -27.67 -24.34
N PHE A 394 -7.51 -26.86 -23.36
CA PHE A 394 -7.33 -25.40 -23.37
C PHE A 394 -7.04 -24.89 -21.96
N VAL A 395 -6.32 -23.78 -21.87
CA VAL A 395 -6.14 -23.05 -20.62
C VAL A 395 -7.00 -21.78 -20.62
N GLU A 396 -7.84 -21.62 -19.61
CA GLU A 396 -8.70 -20.46 -19.42
C GLU A 396 -8.38 -19.74 -18.10
N LYS A 397 -8.36 -18.40 -18.13
CA LYS A 397 -8.23 -17.60 -16.91
C LYS A 397 -9.55 -17.60 -16.14
N LYS A 398 -9.48 -17.76 -14.81
CA LYS A 398 -10.60 -17.63 -13.88
C LYS A 398 -10.49 -16.35 -13.05
N GLU A 399 -11.47 -16.15 -12.18
CA GLU A 399 -11.43 -15.13 -11.13
C GLU A 399 -10.31 -15.44 -10.12
N ASN A 400 -9.91 -14.44 -9.32
CA ASN A 400 -8.91 -14.58 -8.24
C ASN A 400 -7.55 -15.14 -8.67
N ASP A 401 -7.08 -14.78 -9.88
CA ASP A 401 -5.80 -15.19 -10.47
C ASP A 401 -5.59 -16.71 -10.61
N GLN A 402 -6.68 -17.48 -10.55
CA GLN A 402 -6.70 -18.90 -10.87
C GLN A 402 -6.81 -19.14 -12.37
N ASN A 403 -6.45 -20.33 -12.80
CA ASN A 403 -6.49 -20.78 -14.18
C ASN A 403 -7.06 -22.20 -14.23
N GLU A 404 -7.62 -22.55 -15.39
CA GLU A 404 -8.27 -23.83 -15.59
C GLU A 404 -7.77 -24.50 -16.86
N LEU A 405 -7.26 -25.72 -16.73
CA LEU A 405 -6.99 -26.62 -17.85
C LEU A 405 -8.26 -27.44 -18.08
N ILE A 406 -8.92 -27.14 -19.19
CA ILE A 406 -10.19 -27.77 -19.58
C ILE A 406 -10.00 -28.76 -20.71
N GLN A 407 -10.81 -29.81 -20.68
CA GLN A 407 -10.97 -30.76 -21.78
C GLN A 407 -12.35 -30.56 -22.40
N VAL A 408 -12.39 -30.30 -23.70
CA VAL A 408 -13.60 -29.93 -24.44
C VAL A 408 -13.82 -30.89 -25.61
N VAL A 409 -15.06 -31.35 -25.75
CA VAL A 409 -15.55 -32.14 -26.88
C VAL A 409 -16.81 -31.47 -27.43
N ASN A 410 -16.81 -31.10 -28.71
CA ASN A 410 -17.90 -30.42 -29.39
C ASN A 410 -18.48 -29.22 -28.59
N PHE A 411 -17.61 -28.28 -28.24
CA PHE A 411 -17.91 -27.05 -27.47
C PHE A 411 -18.30 -27.23 -26.00
N LYS A 412 -18.35 -28.46 -25.48
CA LYS A 412 -18.72 -28.72 -24.08
C LYS A 412 -17.58 -29.34 -23.29
N LYS A 413 -17.43 -28.96 -22.04
CA LYS A 413 -16.49 -29.59 -21.11
C LYS A 413 -16.88 -31.04 -20.89
N ASN A 414 -15.90 -31.92 -21.06
CA ASN A 414 -16.10 -33.36 -20.94
C ASN A 414 -14.82 -34.02 -20.41
N GLY A 415 -14.97 -34.93 -19.44
CA GLY A 415 -13.85 -35.57 -18.76
C GLY A 415 -13.29 -34.73 -17.61
N LEU A 416 -12.01 -34.94 -17.31
CA LEU A 416 -11.31 -34.33 -16.18
C LEU A 416 -10.89 -32.89 -16.47
N GLN A 417 -11.28 -31.99 -15.58
CA GLN A 417 -10.87 -30.59 -15.57
C GLN A 417 -9.91 -30.35 -14.39
N LYS A 418 -8.97 -29.41 -14.54
CA LYS A 418 -8.01 -29.06 -13.48
C LYS A 418 -7.97 -27.55 -13.27
N VAL A 419 -8.05 -27.12 -12.02
CA VAL A 419 -7.88 -25.72 -11.61
C VAL A 419 -6.56 -25.58 -10.87
N PHE A 420 -5.79 -24.55 -11.20
CA PHE A 420 -4.46 -24.27 -10.66
C PHE A 420 -4.27 -22.76 -10.47
N ASP A 421 -3.23 -22.35 -9.75
CA ASP A 421 -2.91 -20.92 -9.58
C ASP A 421 -2.11 -20.37 -10.78
N SER A 422 -1.18 -19.43 -10.56
CA SER A 422 -0.24 -18.96 -11.60
C SER A 422 0.75 -20.03 -12.09
N ASN A 423 0.96 -21.10 -11.34
CA ASN A 423 1.82 -22.23 -11.65
C ASN A 423 0.98 -23.49 -11.92
N ILE A 424 1.17 -24.09 -13.10
CA ILE A 424 0.43 -25.28 -13.56
C ILE A 424 0.59 -26.49 -12.63
N ASP A 425 1.71 -26.58 -11.93
CA ASP A 425 1.99 -27.68 -11.00
C ASP A 425 1.26 -27.53 -9.65
N ASN A 426 0.83 -26.31 -9.31
CA ASN A 426 0.07 -26.06 -8.09
C ASN A 426 -1.43 -26.21 -8.35
N ILE A 427 -1.87 -27.46 -8.49
CA ILE A 427 -3.28 -27.81 -8.64
C ILE A 427 -4.02 -27.45 -7.35
N ILE A 428 -5.16 -26.76 -7.49
CA ILE A 428 -6.06 -26.37 -6.40
C ILE A 428 -7.21 -27.37 -6.31
N LYS A 429 -7.76 -27.79 -7.46
CA LYS A 429 -8.80 -28.83 -7.52
C LYS A 429 -8.88 -29.50 -8.87
N THR A 430 -9.40 -30.72 -8.89
CA THR A 430 -9.78 -31.44 -10.12
C THR A 430 -11.22 -31.91 -10.03
N TYR A 431 -11.90 -31.99 -11.17
CA TYR A 431 -13.31 -32.41 -11.21
C TYR A 431 -13.72 -32.98 -12.56
N TYR A 432 -14.74 -33.83 -12.56
CA TYR A 432 -15.28 -34.45 -13.77
C TYR A 432 -16.53 -33.75 -14.28
N CYS A 433 -16.58 -33.52 -15.59
CA CYS A 433 -17.75 -33.03 -16.30
C CYS A 433 -18.23 -34.00 -17.37
N LYS A 434 -19.54 -34.02 -17.58
CA LYS A 434 -20.16 -34.58 -18.79
C LYS A 434 -21.12 -33.54 -19.37
N ASP A 435 -20.82 -33.08 -20.59
CA ASP A 435 -21.60 -32.05 -21.29
C ASP A 435 -21.84 -30.80 -20.42
N ASP A 436 -20.76 -30.26 -19.85
CA ASP A 436 -20.72 -29.12 -18.91
C ASP A 436 -21.33 -29.36 -17.51
N VAL A 437 -21.98 -30.51 -17.28
CA VAL A 437 -22.56 -30.84 -15.97
C VAL A 437 -21.49 -31.47 -15.07
N LEU A 438 -21.22 -30.83 -13.93
CA LEU A 438 -20.41 -31.39 -12.86
C LEU A 438 -21.15 -32.59 -12.24
N ASN A 439 -20.57 -33.77 -12.37
CA ASN A 439 -21.13 -35.01 -11.83
C ASN A 439 -20.00 -36.00 -11.58
N GLY A 440 -19.97 -36.59 -10.39
CA GLY A 440 -18.89 -37.47 -9.94
C GLY A 440 -17.94 -36.77 -8.97
N GLU A 441 -16.71 -37.27 -8.91
CA GLU A 441 -15.73 -36.86 -7.90
C GLU A 441 -15.12 -35.48 -8.19
N MET A 442 -14.93 -34.70 -7.14
CA MET A 442 -14.12 -33.48 -7.11
C MET A 442 -13.11 -33.60 -5.97
N THR A 443 -11.84 -33.40 -6.29
CA THR A 443 -10.72 -33.49 -5.34
C THR A 443 -10.09 -32.12 -5.16
N PHE A 444 -9.85 -31.73 -3.91
CA PHE A 444 -9.28 -30.45 -3.51
C PHE A 444 -7.87 -30.64 -2.96
N TYR A 445 -7.01 -29.66 -3.20
CA TYR A 445 -5.61 -29.70 -2.85
C TYR A 445 -5.17 -28.38 -2.18
N ASP A 446 -4.23 -28.49 -1.24
CA ASP A 446 -3.49 -27.36 -0.69
C ASP A 446 -2.00 -27.72 -0.70
N LYS A 447 -1.19 -26.96 -1.44
CA LYS A 447 0.26 -27.20 -1.63
C LYS A 447 0.60 -28.64 -2.06
N GLY A 448 -0.26 -29.23 -2.89
CA GLY A 448 -0.10 -30.59 -3.43
C GLY A 448 -0.70 -31.72 -2.59
N GLU A 449 -1.11 -31.44 -1.34
CA GLU A 449 -1.75 -32.43 -0.46
C GLU A 449 -3.27 -32.42 -0.66
N VAL A 450 -3.91 -33.59 -0.68
CA VAL A 450 -5.37 -33.71 -0.80
C VAL A 450 -6.03 -33.24 0.49
N THR A 451 -6.88 -32.22 0.41
CA THR A 451 -7.60 -31.67 1.57
C THR A 451 -9.07 -32.08 1.62
N GLY A 452 -9.60 -32.64 0.53
CA GLY A 452 -10.98 -33.10 0.47
C GLY A 452 -11.32 -33.83 -0.82
N ILE A 453 -12.27 -34.75 -0.71
CA ILE A 453 -12.88 -35.46 -1.84
C ILE A 453 -14.39 -35.40 -1.65
N LEU A 454 -15.08 -34.82 -2.62
CA LEU A 454 -16.53 -34.70 -2.63
C LEU A 454 -17.12 -35.38 -3.86
N GLU A 455 -18.14 -36.21 -3.64
CA GLU A 455 -19.05 -36.67 -4.69
C GLU A 455 -20.06 -35.56 -5.00
N TYR A 456 -20.12 -35.12 -6.24
CA TYR A 456 -21.12 -34.18 -6.72
C TYR A 456 -22.21 -34.92 -7.52
N LYS A 457 -23.48 -34.56 -7.27
CA LYS A 457 -24.63 -34.98 -8.09
C LYS A 457 -25.36 -33.76 -8.61
N ASN A 458 -25.48 -33.66 -9.94
CA ASN A 458 -26.15 -32.55 -10.62
C ASN A 458 -25.67 -31.15 -10.16
N GLY A 459 -24.35 -31.00 -9.96
CA GLY A 459 -23.75 -29.73 -9.55
C GLY A 459 -23.76 -29.42 -8.05
N SER A 460 -24.31 -30.27 -7.19
CA SER A 460 -24.29 -30.07 -5.73
C SER A 460 -23.47 -31.15 -5.01
N PRO A 461 -22.73 -30.80 -3.93
CA PRO A 461 -22.07 -31.79 -3.07
C PRO A 461 -23.09 -32.77 -2.51
N TYR A 462 -22.76 -34.06 -2.53
CA TYR A 462 -23.64 -35.13 -2.09
C TYR A 462 -23.05 -35.91 -0.92
N ASN A 463 -21.83 -36.43 -1.06
CA ASN A 463 -21.12 -37.14 -0.02
C ASN A 463 -19.64 -36.73 0.02
N GLY A 464 -19.03 -36.80 1.20
CA GLY A 464 -17.59 -36.64 1.37
C GLY A 464 -17.24 -35.59 2.41
N GLU A 465 -15.95 -35.28 2.49
CA GLU A 465 -15.44 -34.26 3.39
C GLU A 465 -14.49 -33.32 2.65
N LEU A 466 -14.51 -32.06 3.08
CA LEU A 466 -13.65 -31.02 2.54
C LEU A 466 -13.05 -30.21 3.68
N THR A 467 -11.72 -30.16 3.73
CA THR A 467 -10.98 -29.31 4.66
C THR A 467 -10.37 -28.13 3.91
N GLU A 468 -10.75 -26.91 4.28
CA GLU A 468 -10.23 -25.68 3.69
C GLU A 468 -9.81 -24.70 4.79
N SER A 469 -8.57 -24.22 4.72
CA SER A 469 -7.96 -23.27 5.66
C SER A 469 -7.97 -23.74 7.12
N GLN A 470 -9.09 -23.56 7.82
CA GLN A 470 -9.29 -23.87 9.24
C GLN A 470 -10.64 -24.54 9.49
N LYS A 471 -11.31 -25.02 8.44
CA LYS A 471 -12.64 -25.61 8.53
C LYS A 471 -12.69 -26.93 7.77
N ARG A 472 -13.19 -27.99 8.40
CA ARG A 472 -13.63 -29.22 7.75
C ARG A 472 -15.15 -29.26 7.69
N THR A 473 -15.71 -29.56 6.52
CA THR A 473 -17.15 -29.74 6.31
C THR A 473 -17.42 -31.15 5.83
N ILE A 474 -18.43 -31.81 6.41
CA ILE A 474 -18.83 -33.17 6.06
C ILE A 474 -20.23 -33.15 5.44
N PHE A 475 -20.35 -33.74 4.26
CA PHE A 475 -21.61 -33.90 3.53
C PHE A 475 -22.06 -35.36 3.55
N LYS A 476 -23.35 -35.58 3.78
CA LYS A 476 -24.01 -36.88 3.60
C LYS A 476 -25.36 -36.69 2.95
N ASN A 477 -25.64 -37.44 1.89
CA ASN A 477 -26.90 -37.42 1.15
C ASN A 477 -27.36 -36.01 0.69
N GLY A 478 -26.41 -35.12 0.39
CA GLY A 478 -26.70 -33.76 -0.09
C GLY A 478 -26.82 -32.70 1.01
N GLU A 479 -26.68 -33.08 2.28
CA GLU A 479 -26.78 -32.15 3.41
C GLU A 479 -25.46 -32.10 4.19
N ILE A 480 -25.17 -30.93 4.77
CA ILE A 480 -24.10 -30.79 5.76
C ILE A 480 -24.56 -31.50 7.02
N THR A 481 -23.73 -32.41 7.54
CA THR A 481 -23.95 -33.05 8.84
C THR A 481 -23.06 -32.47 9.92
N GLU A 482 -21.91 -31.92 9.54
CA GLU A 482 -20.90 -31.45 10.49
C GLU A 482 -19.98 -30.38 9.90
N GLU A 483 -19.64 -29.38 10.72
CA GLU A 483 -18.52 -28.47 10.48
C GLU A 483 -17.57 -28.46 11.68
N VAL A 484 -16.27 -28.64 11.44
CA VAL A 484 -15.21 -28.62 12.45
C VAL A 484 -14.26 -27.46 12.17
N PHE A 485 -13.98 -26.63 13.17
CA PHE A 485 -13.12 -25.45 13.07
C PHE A 485 -11.86 -25.62 13.92
N TYR A 486 -10.69 -25.26 13.38
CA TYR A 486 -9.37 -25.45 14.00
C TYR A 486 -8.71 -24.13 14.41
N LYS A 487 -7.90 -24.15 15.49
CA LYS A 487 -7.31 -22.94 16.13
C LYS A 487 -6.46 -22.05 15.21
N ASN A 488 -5.66 -22.61 14.29
CA ASN A 488 -4.80 -21.83 13.39
C ASN A 488 -4.44 -22.63 12.12
N LYS A 489 -4.30 -21.95 10.97
CA LYS A 489 -3.83 -22.52 9.69
C LYS A 489 -2.43 -23.16 9.72
N TYR A 490 -1.63 -22.88 10.74
CA TYR A 490 -0.26 -23.41 10.87
C TYR A 490 -0.13 -24.64 11.77
N ARG A 491 -1.18 -25.02 12.51
CA ARG A 491 -1.14 -26.21 13.39
C ARG A 491 -1.74 -27.41 12.65
N SER A 492 -1.30 -28.61 13.04
CA SER A 492 -1.84 -29.87 12.52
C SER A 492 -3.37 -29.91 12.69
N MET A 493 -4.10 -30.33 11.65
CA MET A 493 -5.55 -30.51 11.67
C MET A 493 -5.95 -31.81 12.39
N SER A 494 -5.46 -31.97 13.62
CA SER A 494 -5.78 -33.07 14.53
C SER A 494 -6.92 -32.69 15.48
N ASP A 495 -7.55 -33.70 16.07
CA ASP A 495 -8.65 -33.52 17.03
C ASP A 495 -8.26 -32.67 18.25
N GLU A 496 -6.97 -32.65 18.60
CA GLU A 496 -6.40 -31.81 19.66
C GLU A 496 -6.46 -30.31 19.36
N ASN A 497 -6.52 -29.93 18.07
CA ASN A 497 -6.55 -28.55 17.61
C ASN A 497 -7.96 -28.06 17.24
N VAL A 498 -8.99 -28.89 17.46
CA VAL A 498 -10.38 -28.51 17.26
C VAL A 498 -10.76 -27.44 18.28
N HIS A 499 -11.24 -26.33 17.76
CA HIS A 499 -11.65 -25.15 18.53
C HIS A 499 -13.17 -25.05 18.64
N LYS A 500 -13.90 -25.52 17.62
CA LYS A 500 -15.36 -25.44 17.55
C LYS A 500 -15.90 -26.51 16.62
N GLN A 501 -17.02 -27.12 16.97
CA GLN A 501 -17.68 -28.15 16.17
C GLN A 501 -19.18 -27.84 16.13
N LYS A 502 -19.77 -27.90 14.94
CA LYS A 502 -21.20 -27.72 14.69
C LYS A 502 -21.78 -28.99 14.10
N GLN A 503 -22.93 -29.40 14.60
CA GLN A 503 -23.64 -30.60 14.16
C GLN A 503 -25.02 -30.23 13.63
N TYR A 504 -25.37 -30.87 12.53
CA TYR A 504 -26.58 -30.59 11.77
C TYR A 504 -27.42 -31.85 11.63
N THR A 505 -28.74 -31.70 11.73
CA THR A 505 -29.71 -32.78 11.48
C THR A 505 -30.72 -32.28 10.46
N ASN A 506 -30.91 -33.02 9.36
CA ASN A 506 -31.78 -32.62 8.25
C ASN A 506 -31.47 -31.20 7.75
N GLY A 507 -30.18 -30.90 7.58
CA GLY A 507 -29.66 -29.59 7.17
C GLY A 507 -29.75 -28.45 8.21
N LYS A 508 -30.36 -28.66 9.39
CA LYS A 508 -30.51 -27.61 10.42
C LYS A 508 -29.48 -27.75 11.53
N LEU A 509 -28.91 -26.63 11.97
CA LEU A 509 -27.97 -26.61 13.11
C LEU A 509 -28.70 -27.02 14.39
N THR A 510 -28.24 -28.09 15.03
CA THR A 510 -28.86 -28.63 16.26
C THR A 510 -27.95 -28.53 17.47
N LYS A 511 -26.63 -28.55 17.28
CA LYS A 511 -25.66 -28.56 18.37
C LYS A 511 -24.35 -27.88 18.00
N ILE A 512 -23.75 -27.22 18.97
CA ILE A 512 -22.40 -26.68 18.93
C ILE A 512 -21.61 -27.16 20.15
N ILE A 513 -20.33 -27.46 19.94
CA ILE A 513 -19.35 -27.69 20.99
C ILE A 513 -18.24 -26.67 20.75
N ASP A 514 -18.03 -25.79 21.72
CA ASP A 514 -17.06 -24.70 21.63
C ASP A 514 -15.96 -24.88 22.67
N LYS A 515 -14.71 -24.95 22.20
CA LYS A 515 -13.48 -25.07 23.00
C LYS A 515 -12.65 -23.79 22.95
N SER A 516 -13.25 -22.69 22.49
CA SER A 516 -12.53 -21.45 22.26
C SER A 516 -12.25 -20.61 23.49
N PHE A 517 -12.90 -20.90 24.60
CA PHE A 517 -12.83 -20.12 25.82
C PHE A 517 -12.84 -21.01 27.06
N TYR A 518 -12.56 -20.40 28.21
CA TYR A 518 -12.72 -21.02 29.52
C TYR A 518 -13.59 -20.14 30.40
N ILE A 519 -14.49 -20.73 31.20
CA ILE A 519 -15.32 -20.01 32.17
C ILE A 519 -14.89 -20.39 33.59
N ALA A 520 -14.39 -19.41 34.34
CA ALA A 520 -13.78 -19.61 35.66
C ALA A 520 -14.69 -20.34 36.65
N ASP A 521 -15.96 -19.93 36.75
CA ASP A 521 -16.94 -20.45 37.69
C ASP A 521 -17.39 -21.89 37.41
N ILE A 522 -17.23 -22.36 36.16
CA ILE A 522 -17.78 -23.64 35.70
C ILE A 522 -16.67 -24.69 35.60
N GLY A 523 -15.50 -24.30 35.10
CA GLY A 523 -14.43 -25.23 34.73
C GLY A 523 -14.74 -26.00 33.45
N GLY A 524 -13.75 -26.76 32.97
CA GLY A 524 -13.82 -27.52 31.72
C GLY A 524 -13.30 -26.76 30.48
N ASP A 525 -13.03 -27.49 29.41
CA ASP A 525 -12.39 -27.02 28.17
C ASP A 525 -13.29 -27.14 26.92
N ALA A 526 -14.55 -27.57 27.10
CA ALA A 526 -15.53 -27.71 26.04
C ALA A 526 -16.94 -27.37 26.54
N PHE A 527 -17.60 -26.45 25.85
CA PHE A 527 -18.91 -25.93 26.22
C PHE A 527 -19.94 -26.26 25.15
N GLU A 528 -21.04 -26.88 25.57
CA GLU A 528 -22.10 -27.33 24.68
C GLU A 528 -23.23 -26.31 24.57
N GLY A 529 -23.74 -26.11 23.35
CA GLY A 529 -24.95 -25.37 23.06
C GLY A 529 -25.88 -26.17 22.16
N ILE A 530 -27.18 -26.20 22.49
CA ILE A 530 -28.24 -26.86 21.73
C ILE A 530 -29.14 -25.82 21.10
N TYR A 531 -29.39 -25.98 19.81
CA TYR A 531 -30.29 -25.15 19.03
C TYR A 531 -31.67 -25.81 18.90
N LYS A 532 -32.72 -25.00 18.94
CA LYS A 532 -34.08 -25.38 18.57
C LYS A 532 -34.60 -24.36 17.56
N ASP A 533 -35.03 -24.85 16.39
CA ASP A 533 -35.43 -23.98 15.26
C ASP A 533 -34.33 -22.95 14.91
N GLU A 534 -33.07 -23.41 14.94
CA GLU A 534 -31.86 -22.62 14.66
C GLU A 534 -31.62 -21.45 15.63
N LYS A 535 -32.33 -21.40 16.76
CA LYS A 535 -32.11 -20.43 17.84
C LYS A 535 -31.46 -21.11 19.06
N PRO A 536 -30.57 -20.41 19.79
CA PRO A 536 -30.06 -20.88 21.07
C PRO A 536 -31.19 -21.31 22.01
N TYR A 537 -31.12 -22.53 22.54
CA TYR A 537 -32.15 -23.10 23.40
C TYR A 537 -31.61 -23.52 24.76
N GLN A 538 -30.48 -24.23 24.80
CA GLN A 538 -29.88 -24.72 26.05
C GLN A 538 -28.36 -24.68 25.93
N GLY A 539 -27.66 -24.21 26.97
CA GLY A 539 -26.21 -24.26 27.02
C GLY A 539 -25.53 -22.94 26.64
N TYR A 540 -24.28 -23.02 26.20
CA TYR A 540 -23.37 -21.88 26.08
C TYR A 540 -23.16 -21.47 24.62
N PHE A 541 -23.20 -20.17 24.36
CA PHE A 541 -23.07 -19.61 23.02
C PHE A 541 -22.16 -18.38 23.05
N ALA A 542 -21.01 -18.46 22.39
CA ALA A 542 -20.11 -17.33 22.23
C ALA A 542 -20.62 -16.37 21.15
N THR A 543 -20.46 -15.07 21.39
CA THR A 543 -20.66 -14.04 20.37
C THR A 543 -19.45 -13.93 19.45
N ASP A 544 -19.64 -13.38 18.24
CA ASP A 544 -18.58 -13.17 17.24
C ASP A 544 -18.46 -11.69 16.89
N PHE A 545 -17.71 -10.97 17.73
CA PHE A 545 -17.46 -9.55 17.56
C PHE A 545 -16.07 -9.26 17.00
N ARG A 546 -15.24 -10.25 16.66
CA ARG A 546 -13.83 -10.17 16.22
C ARG A 546 -12.85 -9.50 17.20
N GLU A 547 -13.20 -8.39 17.86
CA GLU A 547 -12.32 -7.69 18.80
C GLU A 547 -12.56 -8.09 20.28
N PHE A 548 -13.81 -8.39 20.67
CA PHE A 548 -14.17 -8.80 22.02
C PHE A 548 -15.40 -9.71 22.04
N ASN A 549 -15.24 -10.96 22.49
CA ASN A 549 -16.36 -11.90 22.59
C ASN A 549 -16.78 -12.08 24.06
N TYR A 550 -18.05 -12.43 24.26
CA TYR A 550 -18.59 -12.92 25.53
C TYR A 550 -19.44 -14.17 25.27
N VAL A 551 -19.77 -14.91 26.33
CA VAL A 551 -20.54 -16.16 26.25
C VAL A 551 -21.86 -16.02 26.98
N GLU A 552 -22.96 -16.31 26.31
CA GLU A 552 -24.28 -16.36 26.92
C GLU A 552 -24.67 -17.80 27.29
N TYR A 553 -25.31 -17.96 28.44
CA TYR A 553 -25.94 -19.22 28.82
C TYR A 553 -27.46 -19.12 28.69
N TYR A 554 -28.03 -20.05 27.91
CA TYR A 554 -29.46 -20.17 27.69
C TYR A 554 -30.03 -21.37 28.46
N GLU A 555 -31.23 -21.18 29.00
CA GLU A 555 -32.05 -22.23 29.59
C GLU A 555 -33.44 -22.19 28.97
N LYS A 556 -33.82 -23.26 28.27
CA LYS A 556 -35.10 -23.40 27.56
C LYS A 556 -35.46 -22.21 26.64
N GLY A 557 -34.45 -21.59 26.01
CA GLY A 557 -34.59 -20.46 25.09
C GLY A 557 -34.52 -19.08 25.74
N GLU A 558 -34.39 -19.00 27.07
CA GLU A 558 -34.20 -17.76 27.80
C GLU A 558 -32.73 -17.58 28.20
N VAL A 559 -32.15 -16.42 27.90
CA VAL A 559 -30.81 -16.06 28.39
C VAL A 559 -30.84 -15.83 29.90
N LYS A 560 -29.93 -16.48 30.64
CA LYS A 560 -29.83 -16.37 32.12
C LYS A 560 -28.57 -15.66 32.56
N TYR A 561 -27.45 -15.95 31.90
CA TYR A 561 -26.14 -15.42 32.28
C TYR A 561 -25.35 -14.97 31.06
N GLN A 562 -24.48 -13.98 31.27
CA GLN A 562 -23.37 -13.66 30.39
C GLN A 562 -22.07 -13.89 31.15
N TYR A 563 -21.09 -14.47 30.49
CA TYR A 563 -19.73 -14.64 30.97
C TYR A 563 -18.78 -13.84 30.09
N SER A 564 -17.96 -13.01 30.73
CA SER A 564 -17.07 -12.07 30.07
C SER A 564 -15.78 -11.90 30.87
N ASN A 565 -14.94 -10.97 30.44
CA ASN A 565 -13.73 -10.58 31.15
C ASN A 565 -13.44 -9.09 30.97
N ASN A 566 -12.40 -8.61 31.66
CA ASN A 566 -11.81 -7.32 31.32
C ASN A 566 -10.94 -7.48 30.07
N TYR A 567 -11.45 -7.02 28.93
CA TYR A 567 -10.77 -7.23 27.65
C TYR A 567 -9.41 -6.54 27.55
N LEU A 568 -9.24 -5.36 28.19
CA LEU A 568 -7.95 -4.65 28.20
C LEU A 568 -6.86 -5.45 28.92
N GLU A 569 -7.24 -6.18 29.97
CA GLU A 569 -6.32 -7.05 30.72
C GLU A 569 -6.05 -8.37 30.01
N ASN A 570 -6.88 -8.74 29.02
CA ASN A 570 -6.80 -9.99 28.28
C ASN A 570 -6.35 -9.80 26.82
N MET A 571 -5.88 -8.59 26.44
CA MET A 571 -5.34 -8.31 25.11
C MET A 571 -4.12 -9.17 24.76
N ASP A 572 -3.41 -9.77 25.71
CA ASP A 572 -2.29 -10.68 25.38
C ASP A 572 -2.71 -12.16 25.31
N LYS A 573 -3.99 -12.47 25.53
CA LYS A 573 -4.53 -13.85 25.66
C LYS A 573 -5.65 -14.16 24.67
N TYR A 574 -5.53 -13.70 23.42
CA TYR A 574 -6.59 -13.83 22.41
C TYR A 574 -6.95 -15.27 22.01
N ASP A 575 -5.99 -16.21 22.05
CA ASP A 575 -6.22 -17.57 21.54
C ASP A 575 -7.20 -18.39 22.40
N HIS A 576 -7.28 -18.08 23.70
CA HIS A 576 -8.13 -18.77 24.67
C HIS A 576 -8.50 -17.81 25.83
N PRO A 577 -9.50 -16.94 25.65
CA PRO A 577 -9.92 -16.02 26.70
C PRO A 577 -10.43 -16.76 27.94
N LEU A 578 -9.98 -16.30 29.10
CA LEU A 578 -10.54 -16.64 30.40
C LEU A 578 -11.71 -15.68 30.67
N TYR A 579 -12.90 -16.22 30.90
CA TYR A 579 -14.08 -15.47 31.32
C TYR A 579 -14.33 -15.69 32.80
N ASP A 580 -14.07 -14.64 33.58
CA ASP A 580 -14.08 -14.60 35.04
C ASP A 580 -15.09 -13.59 35.60
N ILE A 581 -15.83 -12.89 34.73
CA ILE A 581 -16.90 -11.97 35.10
C ILE A 581 -18.24 -12.56 34.68
N LYS A 582 -19.18 -12.64 35.62
CA LYS A 582 -20.53 -13.15 35.40
C LYS A 582 -21.56 -12.02 35.53
N SER A 583 -22.40 -11.87 34.52
CA SER A 583 -23.60 -11.03 34.56
C SER A 583 -24.87 -11.87 34.60
N THR A 584 -25.92 -11.36 35.21
CA THR A 584 -27.23 -12.02 35.33
C THR A 584 -28.29 -11.27 34.53
N TYR A 585 -29.17 -12.01 33.85
CA TYR A 585 -30.30 -11.44 33.13
C TYR A 585 -31.59 -11.48 33.96
N LYS A 586 -32.41 -10.45 33.80
CA LYS A 586 -33.80 -10.39 34.23
C LYS A 586 -34.62 -9.70 33.14
N ASP A 587 -35.72 -10.33 32.72
CA ASP A 587 -36.61 -9.82 31.66
C ASP A 587 -35.87 -9.45 30.36
N GLY A 588 -34.86 -10.26 29.98
CA GLY A 588 -34.06 -10.08 28.77
C GLY A 588 -33.02 -8.95 28.83
N LYS A 589 -32.77 -8.36 30.01
CA LYS A 589 -31.74 -7.33 30.21
C LYS A 589 -30.77 -7.73 31.31
N ILE A 590 -29.54 -7.22 31.25
CA ILE A 590 -28.57 -7.37 32.33
C ILE A 590 -29.10 -6.67 33.59
N PHE A 591 -29.30 -7.44 34.64
CA PHE A 591 -29.74 -6.98 35.95
C PHE A 591 -28.55 -6.69 36.86
N ASP A 592 -27.52 -7.52 36.82
CA ASP A 592 -26.30 -7.36 37.61
C ASP A 592 -25.09 -7.78 36.78
N GLY A 593 -24.03 -6.98 36.78
CA GLY A 593 -22.80 -7.21 36.01
C GLY A 593 -22.62 -6.30 34.78
N PRO A 594 -21.54 -6.48 34.01
CA PRO A 594 -21.28 -5.71 32.81
C PRO A 594 -22.22 -6.09 31.63
N GLU A 595 -22.57 -5.11 30.82
CA GLU A 595 -23.26 -5.22 29.53
C GLU A 595 -22.36 -4.56 28.47
N TYR A 596 -22.09 -5.28 27.38
CA TYR A 596 -21.19 -4.82 26.32
C TYR A 596 -21.96 -4.42 25.08
N ILE A 597 -21.61 -3.26 24.51
CA ILE A 597 -22.30 -2.67 23.36
C ILE A 597 -21.24 -2.28 22.32
N LYS A 598 -21.29 -2.92 21.15
CA LYS A 598 -20.45 -2.60 19.99
C LYS A 598 -21.12 -1.55 19.10
N ILE A 599 -20.40 -0.50 18.75
CA ILE A 599 -20.89 0.61 17.91
C ILE A 599 -19.76 0.99 16.93
N ASP A 600 -19.80 0.49 15.70
CA ASP A 600 -18.81 0.78 14.63
C ASP A 600 -17.33 0.91 15.09
N HIS A 601 -16.81 2.13 15.30
CA HIS A 601 -15.44 2.44 15.78
C HIS A 601 -15.29 2.63 17.30
N PHE A 602 -16.30 2.25 18.06
CA PHE A 602 -16.47 2.56 19.48
C PHE A 602 -17.02 1.35 20.25
N PHE A 603 -16.56 1.20 21.49
CA PHE A 603 -17.02 0.14 22.38
C PHE A 603 -17.48 0.73 23.71
N MET A 604 -18.65 0.28 24.18
CA MET A 604 -19.20 0.72 25.46
C MET A 604 -19.41 -0.47 26.39
N THR A 605 -19.01 -0.31 27.64
CA THR A 605 -19.31 -1.26 28.71
C THR A 605 -20.15 -0.57 29.78
N LYS A 606 -21.36 -1.05 30.05
CA LYS A 606 -22.23 -0.57 31.12
C LYS A 606 -22.17 -1.51 32.31
N TYR A 607 -22.07 -0.98 33.52
CA TYR A 607 -22.01 -1.77 34.75
C TYR A 607 -23.30 -1.58 35.54
N TRP A 608 -24.07 -2.66 35.63
CA TRP A 608 -25.36 -2.69 36.31
C TRP A 608 -25.23 -3.34 37.69
N THR A 609 -25.96 -2.80 38.66
CA THR A 609 -26.13 -3.39 39.98
C THR A 609 -27.60 -3.33 40.36
N ASN A 610 -28.22 -4.48 40.60
CA ASN A 610 -29.66 -4.58 40.90
C ASN A 610 -30.58 -3.79 39.93
N GLY A 611 -30.26 -3.81 38.63
CA GLY A 611 -31.01 -3.14 37.56
C GLY A 611 -30.75 -1.63 37.43
N MET A 612 -29.84 -1.07 38.23
CA MET A 612 -29.44 0.34 38.17
C MET A 612 -28.05 0.48 37.55
N LEU A 613 -27.91 1.37 36.57
CA LEU A 613 -26.63 1.70 35.95
C LEU A 613 -25.76 2.49 36.94
N GLN A 614 -24.60 1.95 37.30
CA GLN A 614 -23.68 2.58 38.25
C GLN A 614 -22.52 3.29 37.53
N ARG A 615 -22.04 2.70 36.44
CA ARG A 615 -20.89 3.17 35.67
C ARG A 615 -21.03 2.75 34.21
N TYR A 616 -20.38 3.48 33.31
CA TYR A 616 -20.08 2.98 31.99
C TYR A 616 -18.73 3.50 31.48
N ASP A 617 -18.08 2.69 30.66
CA ASP A 617 -16.83 3.03 29.99
C ASP A 617 -17.06 3.19 28.49
N CYS A 618 -16.39 4.18 27.90
CA CYS A 618 -16.45 4.57 26.50
C CYS A 618 -15.04 4.42 25.90
N ASP A 619 -14.82 3.40 25.07
CA ASP A 619 -13.52 3.06 24.49
C ASP A 619 -13.45 3.40 22.99
N VAL A 620 -12.45 4.20 22.63
CA VAL A 620 -12.25 4.72 21.27
C VAL A 620 -10.95 4.15 20.70
N PHE A 621 -11.03 3.55 19.52
CA PHE A 621 -9.90 2.94 18.82
C PHE A 621 -9.68 3.60 17.45
N ALA A 622 -8.43 3.92 17.12
CA ALA A 622 -7.99 4.26 15.77
C ALA A 622 -6.54 3.77 15.54
N VAL A 623 -6.02 3.88 14.30
CA VAL A 623 -4.67 3.41 13.97
C VAL A 623 -3.64 4.13 14.87
N HIS A 624 -2.96 3.36 15.73
CA HIS A 624 -2.04 3.84 16.77
C HIS A 624 -2.66 4.78 17.83
N TYR A 625 -3.97 4.69 18.08
CA TYR A 625 -4.68 5.52 19.05
C TYR A 625 -5.65 4.68 19.88
N PHE A 626 -5.57 4.80 21.21
CA PHE A 626 -6.56 4.28 22.15
C PHE A 626 -6.89 5.36 23.19
N ASN A 627 -8.15 5.44 23.60
CA ASN A 627 -8.58 6.25 24.73
C ASN A 627 -9.82 5.65 25.41
N ARG A 628 -9.90 5.80 26.73
CA ARG A 628 -11.06 5.40 27.56
C ARG A 628 -11.59 6.61 28.32
N ILE A 629 -12.90 6.84 28.22
CA ILE A 629 -13.61 7.78 29.08
C ILE A 629 -14.61 7.04 29.94
N GLN A 630 -14.47 7.17 31.24
CA GLN A 630 -15.28 6.49 32.22
C GLN A 630 -16.26 7.46 32.87
N PHE A 631 -17.51 7.04 33.02
CA PHE A 631 -18.56 7.77 33.69
C PHE A 631 -19.05 6.95 34.88
N ALA A 632 -19.06 7.53 36.08
CA ALA A 632 -19.57 6.88 37.27
C ALA A 632 -20.58 7.78 38.00
N LEU A 633 -21.67 7.18 38.46
CA LEU A 633 -22.65 7.86 39.30
C LEU A 633 -22.30 7.60 40.78
N LYS A 634 -21.82 8.61 41.49
CA LYS A 634 -21.48 8.52 42.91
C LYS A 634 -22.07 9.69 43.68
N ASN A 635 -22.77 9.44 44.79
CA ASN A 635 -23.31 10.48 45.67
C ASN A 635 -24.04 11.61 44.92
N ASN A 636 -24.93 11.25 43.97
CA ASN A 636 -25.67 12.20 43.13
C ASN A 636 -24.77 13.15 42.30
N THR A 637 -23.59 12.67 41.90
CA THR A 637 -22.61 13.35 41.04
C THR A 637 -22.24 12.42 39.88
N ILE A 638 -22.08 12.98 38.68
CA ILE A 638 -21.47 12.25 37.55
C ILE A 638 -19.98 12.53 37.58
N GLU A 639 -19.18 11.53 37.91
CA GLU A 639 -17.73 11.58 37.75
C GLU A 639 -17.35 11.14 36.33
N ILE A 640 -16.44 11.87 35.69
CA ILE A 640 -15.95 11.60 34.34
C ILE A 640 -14.42 11.50 34.44
N ASN A 641 -13.84 10.40 33.97
CA ASN A 641 -12.40 10.18 33.99
C ASN A 641 -11.89 9.92 32.57
N GLU A 642 -10.97 10.75 32.09
CA GLU A 642 -10.32 10.65 30.79
C GLU A 642 -8.91 10.07 30.97
N PHE A 643 -8.68 8.88 30.41
CA PHE A 643 -7.48 8.09 30.75
C PHE A 643 -6.19 8.61 30.12
N ARG A 644 -6.24 9.16 28.91
CA ARG A 644 -5.05 9.54 28.15
C ARG A 644 -4.42 10.83 28.66
N LYS A 645 -5.24 11.84 28.94
CA LYS A 645 -4.89 13.13 29.53
C LYS A 645 -4.86 13.08 31.06
N LYS A 646 -5.37 12.00 31.67
CA LYS A 646 -5.41 11.77 33.13
C LYS A 646 -6.17 12.89 33.86
N LYS A 647 -7.28 13.32 33.26
CA LYS A 647 -8.12 14.41 33.76
C LYS A 647 -9.39 13.87 34.39
N ILE A 648 -9.83 14.50 35.48
CA ILE A 648 -11.05 14.13 36.19
C ILE A 648 -12.03 15.31 36.18
N GLY A 649 -13.21 15.05 35.64
CA GLY A 649 -14.35 15.97 35.66
C GLY A 649 -15.43 15.49 36.62
N LYS A 650 -16.22 16.41 37.16
CA LYS A 650 -17.45 16.11 37.91
C LYS A 650 -18.58 17.00 37.45
N ILE A 651 -19.79 16.44 37.39
CA ILE A 651 -21.01 17.20 37.14
C ILE A 651 -21.90 17.09 38.37
N THR A 652 -22.13 18.22 39.01
CA THR A 652 -22.99 18.34 40.19
C THR A 652 -24.19 19.22 39.88
N LYS A 653 -25.22 19.13 40.73
CA LYS A 653 -26.40 19.98 40.63
C LYS A 653 -26.72 20.62 41.98
N GLU A 654 -27.07 21.89 41.96
CA GLU A 654 -27.51 22.63 43.14
C GLU A 654 -28.70 23.55 42.79
N LYS A 655 -29.39 24.00 43.83
CA LYS A 655 -30.52 24.94 43.69
C LYS A 655 -30.10 26.32 44.17
N VAL A 656 -30.05 27.29 43.26
CA VAL A 656 -29.67 28.69 43.56
C VAL A 656 -30.84 29.59 43.18
N ASN A 657 -31.34 30.39 44.13
CA ASN A 657 -32.46 31.32 43.91
C ASN A 657 -33.67 30.66 43.22
N ASN A 658 -34.02 29.45 43.68
CA ASN A 658 -35.12 28.63 43.16
C ASN A 658 -34.94 28.15 41.70
N LYS A 659 -33.76 28.34 41.10
CA LYS A 659 -33.36 27.79 39.80
C LYS A 659 -32.41 26.60 39.98
N GLU A 660 -32.57 25.62 39.11
CA GLU A 660 -31.70 24.45 39.04
C GLU A 660 -30.42 24.82 38.28
N VAL A 661 -29.27 24.65 38.92
CA VAL A 661 -27.96 25.01 38.36
C VAL A 661 -27.08 23.76 38.32
N SER A 662 -26.63 23.37 37.13
CA SER A 662 -25.59 22.34 37.00
C SER A 662 -24.21 22.99 36.98
N LYS A 663 -23.20 22.31 37.55
CA LYS A 663 -21.81 22.77 37.57
C LYS A 663 -20.90 21.70 36.99
N LEU A 664 -19.98 22.13 36.12
CA LEU A 664 -18.86 21.33 35.66
C LEU A 664 -17.63 21.67 36.51
N TRP A 665 -17.08 20.64 37.13
CA TRP A 665 -15.82 20.68 37.83
C TRP A 665 -14.75 19.98 37.00
N ILE A 666 -13.54 20.52 36.95
CA ILE A 666 -12.36 19.85 36.39
C ILE A 666 -11.23 20.06 37.39
N ASP A 667 -10.54 18.98 37.77
CA ASP A 667 -9.46 19.00 38.77
C ASP A 667 -9.83 19.77 40.05
N GLU A 668 -11.02 19.46 40.59
CA GLU A 668 -11.62 20.06 41.80
C GLU A 668 -11.96 21.56 41.74
N LYS A 669 -11.95 22.18 40.54
CA LYS A 669 -12.34 23.58 40.35
C LYS A 669 -13.64 23.69 39.55
N VAL A 670 -14.55 24.58 39.94
CA VAL A 670 -15.74 24.90 39.12
C VAL A 670 -15.30 25.70 37.92
N ILE A 671 -15.40 25.10 36.74
CA ILE A 671 -14.99 25.75 35.48
C ILE A 671 -16.17 26.45 34.81
N MET A 672 -17.35 25.83 34.91
CA MET A 672 -18.55 26.29 34.24
C MET A 672 -19.78 25.96 35.07
N SER A 673 -20.80 26.82 35.00
CA SER A 673 -22.16 26.48 35.42
C SER A 673 -23.17 26.70 34.31
N SER A 674 -24.25 25.93 34.32
CA SER A 674 -25.36 26.08 33.40
C SER A 674 -26.71 26.23 34.10
N THR A 675 -27.62 26.92 33.42
CA THR A 675 -29.03 26.98 33.79
C THR A 675 -29.88 27.03 32.53
N SER A 676 -30.80 26.08 32.39
CA SER A 676 -31.80 26.08 31.32
C SER A 676 -32.73 27.29 31.43
N ALA A 677 -33.09 27.87 30.29
CA ALA A 677 -33.91 29.06 30.17
C ALA A 677 -34.84 28.97 28.95
N GLU A 678 -35.95 29.72 28.97
CA GLU A 678 -36.74 29.91 27.76
C GLU A 678 -36.12 31.02 26.90
N VAL A 679 -36.12 30.83 25.58
CA VAL A 679 -35.48 31.70 24.57
C VAL A 679 -35.88 33.18 24.68
N SER A 680 -37.08 33.50 25.17
CA SER A 680 -37.62 34.86 25.21
C SER A 680 -37.52 35.58 26.56
N THR A 681 -37.07 34.93 27.64
CA THR A 681 -37.30 35.46 29.01
C THR A 681 -36.05 35.77 29.82
N VAL A 682 -34.84 35.48 29.34
CA VAL A 682 -33.64 35.65 30.17
C VAL A 682 -32.55 36.45 29.49
N ILE A 683 -32.38 37.69 29.96
CA ILE A 683 -31.19 38.51 29.77
C ILE A 683 -30.30 38.26 31.00
N PRO A 684 -29.05 37.78 30.83
CA PRO A 684 -28.13 37.58 31.94
C PRO A 684 -27.89 38.89 32.72
N GLU A 685 -27.94 38.85 34.05
CA GLU A 685 -27.66 40.02 34.90
C GLU A 685 -26.18 40.42 34.91
N LYS A 686 -25.29 39.52 34.46
CA LYS A 686 -23.84 39.68 34.37
C LYS A 686 -23.33 39.05 33.08
N ALA A 687 -22.02 39.15 32.81
CA ALA A 687 -21.42 38.53 31.64
C ALA A 687 -21.63 37.01 31.62
N ALA A 688 -22.24 36.51 30.55
CA ALA A 688 -22.55 35.09 30.35
C ALA A 688 -22.72 34.79 28.85
N SER A 689 -22.62 33.53 28.48
CA SER A 689 -22.99 33.09 27.13
C SER A 689 -24.34 32.40 27.14
N ILE A 690 -25.13 32.54 26.08
CA ILE A 690 -26.31 31.71 25.85
C ILE A 690 -26.01 30.78 24.67
N ALA A 691 -26.25 29.49 24.88
CA ALA A 691 -26.21 28.48 23.83
C ALA A 691 -27.64 28.07 23.47
N TYR A 692 -27.96 28.07 22.17
CA TYR A 692 -29.25 27.65 21.64
C TYR A 692 -29.14 26.27 21.03
N THR A 693 -30.06 25.37 21.36
CA THR A 693 -30.12 23.99 20.84
C THR A 693 -31.52 23.65 20.38
N GLU A 694 -31.65 22.65 19.50
CA GLU A 694 -32.96 22.11 19.12
C GLU A 694 -33.36 20.99 20.08
N LEU A 695 -34.49 21.14 20.76
CA LEU A 695 -35.04 20.13 21.67
C LEU A 695 -36.56 20.01 21.47
N ASN A 696 -37.07 18.80 21.22
CA ASN A 696 -38.49 18.52 21.01
C ASN A 696 -39.17 19.43 19.95
N ASN A 697 -38.53 19.62 18.80
CA ASN A 697 -38.97 20.51 17.71
C ASN A 697 -39.21 21.98 18.15
N LYS A 698 -38.41 22.46 19.11
CA LYS A 698 -38.37 23.87 19.55
C LYS A 698 -36.92 24.27 19.81
N VAL A 699 -36.63 25.57 19.72
CA VAL A 699 -35.36 26.13 20.21
C VAL A 699 -35.41 26.21 21.74
N ASP A 700 -34.41 25.63 22.40
CA ASP A 700 -34.16 25.69 23.84
C ASP A 700 -32.92 26.57 24.10
N ALA A 701 -32.88 27.26 25.24
CA ALA A 701 -31.75 28.12 25.60
C ALA A 701 -31.09 27.63 26.89
N LYS A 702 -29.76 27.67 26.92
CA LYS A 702 -28.95 27.38 28.11
C LYS A 702 -28.00 28.53 28.37
N ILE A 703 -28.05 29.07 29.58
CA ILE A 703 -27.10 30.09 30.03
C ILE A 703 -25.86 29.38 30.55
N LEU A 704 -24.69 29.78 30.07
CA LEU A 704 -23.38 29.27 30.43
C LEU A 704 -22.58 30.39 31.11
N ASN A 705 -22.21 30.17 32.37
CA ASN A 705 -21.31 31.05 33.09
C ASN A 705 -19.94 30.39 33.18
N PHE A 706 -18.91 31.10 32.75
CA PHE A 706 -17.52 30.66 32.81
C PHE A 706 -16.80 31.41 33.93
N ASP A 707 -16.00 30.72 34.73
CA ASP A 707 -15.08 31.41 35.64
C ASP A 707 -13.89 31.95 34.83
N GLN A 708 -13.87 33.27 34.62
CA GLN A 708 -12.83 33.95 33.84
C GLN A 708 -11.46 33.99 34.55
N ASN A 709 -11.40 33.63 35.84
CA ASN A 709 -10.16 33.66 36.62
C ASN A 709 -9.38 32.34 36.58
N ILE A 710 -9.90 31.32 35.91
CA ILE A 710 -9.26 30.01 35.82
C ILE A 710 -8.54 29.90 34.47
N ALA A 711 -7.22 29.88 34.50
CA ALA A 711 -6.41 29.41 33.39
C ALA A 711 -6.59 27.89 33.28
N ASP A 712 -7.54 27.46 32.45
CA ASP A 712 -7.70 26.05 32.08
C ASP A 712 -6.99 25.80 30.74
N ASP A 713 -6.29 24.67 30.65
CA ASP A 713 -5.72 24.19 29.41
C ASP A 713 -6.86 23.62 28.56
N ARG A 714 -7.52 24.51 27.82
CA ARG A 714 -8.75 24.18 27.08
C ARG A 714 -8.54 23.02 26.10
N GLU A 715 -7.33 22.82 25.59
CA GLU A 715 -7.02 21.75 24.65
C GLU A 715 -7.12 20.37 25.31
N ASP A 716 -6.74 20.26 26.59
CA ASP A 716 -6.78 19.00 27.37
C ASP A 716 -8.15 18.73 28.02
N SER A 717 -9.00 19.76 28.14
CA SER A 717 -10.30 19.70 28.82
C SER A 717 -11.51 19.69 27.87
N GLU A 718 -11.32 19.77 26.54
CA GLU A 718 -12.39 19.93 25.53
C GLU A 718 -13.56 18.95 25.69
N ILE A 719 -13.27 17.69 26.00
CA ILE A 719 -14.29 16.65 26.09
C ILE A 719 -15.29 16.90 27.23
N PHE A 720 -14.83 17.41 28.37
CA PHE A 720 -15.69 17.71 29.52
C PHE A 720 -16.66 18.84 29.19
N TYR A 721 -16.19 19.87 28.49
CA TYR A 721 -17.03 20.95 27.99
C TYR A 721 -18.07 20.43 27.00
N SER A 722 -17.67 19.60 26.05
CA SER A 722 -18.58 19.02 25.05
C SER A 722 -19.69 18.18 25.69
N ILE A 723 -19.33 17.31 26.64
CA ILE A 723 -20.27 16.50 27.41
C ILE A 723 -21.26 17.40 28.17
N PHE A 724 -20.73 18.36 28.94
CA PHE A 724 -21.56 19.21 29.80
C PHE A 724 -22.51 20.10 29.00
N THR A 725 -22.01 20.77 27.95
CA THR A 725 -22.81 21.70 27.15
C THR A 725 -23.86 20.97 26.33
N SER A 726 -23.52 19.83 25.72
CA SER A 726 -24.37 19.14 24.75
C SER A 726 -25.35 18.14 25.36
N ASN A 727 -25.07 17.59 26.55
CA ASN A 727 -25.86 16.46 27.08
C ASN A 727 -26.57 16.74 28.41
N ILE A 728 -26.19 17.77 29.15
CA ILE A 728 -26.83 18.08 30.44
C ILE A 728 -28.12 18.86 30.21
N ASP A 729 -29.24 18.38 30.74
CA ASP A 729 -30.47 19.16 30.87
C ASP A 729 -30.63 19.59 32.32
N ASP A 730 -30.56 20.90 32.59
CA ASP A 730 -30.65 21.42 33.96
C ASP A 730 -32.03 21.16 34.59
N ARG A 731 -33.05 20.80 33.81
CA ARG A 731 -34.38 20.41 34.31
C ARG A 731 -34.42 18.97 34.82
N LYS A 732 -33.50 18.11 34.37
CA LYS A 732 -33.41 16.70 34.78
C LYS A 732 -32.59 16.55 36.07
N THR A 733 -32.83 15.47 36.80
CA THR A 733 -31.98 15.04 37.92
C THR A 733 -30.61 14.56 37.40
N ILE A 734 -29.62 14.47 38.28
CA ILE A 734 -28.30 13.93 37.92
C ILE A 734 -28.40 12.48 37.40
N VAL A 735 -29.25 11.66 38.01
CA VAL A 735 -29.47 10.26 37.58
C VAL A 735 -30.10 10.20 36.18
N GLU A 736 -31.11 11.02 35.91
CA GLU A 736 -31.73 11.09 34.58
C GLU A 736 -30.75 11.59 33.51
N ASN A 737 -29.92 12.58 33.83
CA ASN A 737 -28.86 13.06 32.94
C ASN A 737 -27.82 11.95 32.69
N PHE A 738 -27.36 11.26 33.73
CA PHE A 738 -26.43 10.14 33.62
C PHE A 738 -26.95 9.03 32.70
N ASN A 739 -28.19 8.60 32.90
CA ASN A 739 -28.84 7.60 32.05
C ASN A 739 -29.08 8.10 30.61
N SER A 740 -29.41 9.39 30.45
CA SER A 740 -29.59 10.00 29.13
C SER A 740 -28.28 10.00 28.33
N ILE A 741 -27.15 10.36 28.97
CA ILE A 741 -25.82 10.32 28.33
C ILE A 741 -25.48 8.89 27.90
N ALA A 742 -25.63 7.92 28.81
CA ALA A 742 -25.37 6.52 28.52
C ALA A 742 -26.19 6.01 27.32
N ASN A 743 -27.49 6.32 27.30
CA ASN A 743 -28.39 5.92 26.22
C ASN A 743 -28.05 6.59 24.89
N ASN A 744 -27.71 7.88 24.90
CA ASN A 744 -27.29 8.60 23.69
C ASN A 744 -26.09 7.91 23.05
N PHE A 745 -25.04 7.66 23.85
CA PHE A 745 -23.83 6.99 23.38
C PHE A 745 -24.09 5.56 22.91
N SER A 746 -24.98 4.83 23.58
CA SER A 746 -25.33 3.44 23.20
C SER A 746 -25.93 3.31 21.79
N THR A 747 -26.49 4.39 21.24
CA THR A 747 -27.14 4.36 19.91
C THR A 747 -26.24 4.85 18.78
N GLY A 748 -24.98 5.22 19.07
CA GLY A 748 -24.06 5.82 18.09
C GLY A 748 -24.39 7.26 17.70
N LYS A 749 -25.60 7.75 17.99
CA LYS A 749 -25.97 9.16 17.84
C LYS A 749 -25.07 10.02 18.73
N ASN A 750 -24.50 11.09 18.16
CA ASN A 750 -23.60 12.05 18.81
C ASN A 750 -22.19 11.55 19.17
N VAL A 751 -21.83 10.28 18.92
CA VAL A 751 -20.46 9.77 19.18
C VAL A 751 -19.45 10.51 18.30
N GLU A 752 -19.76 10.72 17.01
CA GLU A 752 -18.92 11.52 16.11
C GLU A 752 -18.85 13.00 16.50
N SER A 753 -19.87 13.54 17.17
CA SER A 753 -19.85 14.95 17.64
C SER A 753 -18.89 15.17 18.81
N ILE A 754 -18.56 14.10 19.56
CA ILE A 754 -17.65 14.13 20.71
C ILE A 754 -16.25 13.66 20.34
N PHE A 755 -16.11 12.70 19.40
CA PHE A 755 -14.83 12.07 19.04
C PHE A 755 -14.38 12.30 17.58
N GLY A 756 -15.22 12.86 16.72
CA GLY A 756 -14.96 13.06 15.29
C GLY A 756 -14.52 14.49 14.91
N LYS A 757 -14.00 14.65 13.70
CA LYS A 757 -13.55 15.95 13.14
C LYS A 757 -14.69 16.85 12.67
N HIS A 758 -15.90 16.31 12.51
CA HIS A 758 -17.09 17.06 12.10
C HIS A 758 -18.07 17.15 13.27
N ARG A 759 -18.07 18.32 13.94
CA ARG A 759 -19.09 18.65 14.93
C ARG A 759 -20.41 18.88 14.20
N GLU A 760 -21.24 17.85 14.03
CA GLU A 760 -22.68 18.08 13.86
C GLU A 760 -23.20 18.63 15.18
N ASN A 761 -23.02 19.94 15.37
CA ASN A 761 -23.45 20.65 16.56
C ASN A 761 -24.98 20.52 16.70
N SER A 762 -25.41 19.92 17.81
CA SER A 762 -26.77 20.12 18.35
C SER A 762 -27.04 21.60 18.70
N MET A 763 -25.98 22.42 18.74
CA MET A 763 -26.01 23.86 18.94
C MET A 763 -26.36 24.59 17.63
N ILE A 764 -27.50 25.28 17.66
CA ILE A 764 -28.02 26.11 16.58
C ILE A 764 -27.20 27.40 16.46
N ALA A 765 -27.00 28.10 17.58
CA ALA A 765 -26.33 29.41 17.65
C ALA A 765 -25.83 29.69 19.08
N GLY A 766 -25.02 30.73 19.24
CA GLY A 766 -24.64 31.24 20.55
C GLY A 766 -24.39 32.74 20.55
N ILE A 767 -24.59 33.38 21.70
CA ILE A 767 -24.40 34.81 21.92
C ILE A 767 -23.69 35.04 23.26
N TYR A 768 -22.67 35.89 23.27
CA TYR A 768 -22.05 36.39 24.50
C TYR A 768 -22.70 37.70 24.93
N PHE A 769 -23.01 37.82 26.21
CA PHE A 769 -23.44 39.05 26.87
C PHE A 769 -22.30 39.62 27.70
N ASN A 770 -22.10 40.94 27.62
CA ASN A 770 -21.06 41.63 28.37
C ASN A 770 -21.44 41.87 29.84
N GLN A 771 -20.55 42.50 30.61
CA GLN A 771 -20.74 42.77 32.05
C GLN A 771 -21.97 43.65 32.36
N ALA A 772 -22.47 44.40 31.37
CA ALA A 772 -23.68 45.21 31.51
C ALA A 772 -24.97 44.44 31.14
N GLY A 773 -24.89 43.12 30.90
CA GLY A 773 -26.03 42.29 30.50
C GLY A 773 -26.54 42.62 29.10
N LYS A 774 -25.69 43.13 28.19
CA LYS A 774 -26.07 43.45 26.81
C LYS A 774 -25.47 42.46 25.81
N PRO A 775 -26.19 42.09 24.72
CA PRO A 775 -25.65 41.27 23.65
C PRO A 775 -24.38 41.91 23.07
N ASP A 776 -23.32 41.13 22.97
CA ASP A 776 -22.00 41.62 22.57
C ASP A 776 -21.53 40.98 21.27
N SER A 777 -21.39 39.65 21.25
CA SER A 777 -20.78 38.94 20.11
C SER A 777 -21.44 37.58 19.88
N GLY A 778 -21.99 37.35 18.68
CA GLY A 778 -22.69 36.11 18.28
C GLY A 778 -24.10 36.36 17.72
N VAL A 779 -24.93 35.31 17.69
CA VAL A 779 -26.31 35.37 17.18
C VAL A 779 -27.30 35.19 18.33
N LEU A 780 -28.06 36.24 18.62
CA LEU A 780 -29.17 36.24 19.57
C LEU A 780 -30.42 35.68 18.89
N ILE A 781 -31.08 34.71 19.52
CA ILE A 781 -32.37 34.17 19.06
C ILE A 781 -33.45 34.60 20.04
N LEU A 782 -34.54 35.17 19.50
CA LEU A 782 -35.70 35.62 20.25
C LEU A 782 -36.93 34.86 19.75
N LYS A 783 -37.75 34.35 20.68
CA LYS A 783 -39.01 33.68 20.33
C LYS A 783 -40.09 34.73 20.08
N ASN A 784 -40.78 34.61 18.94
CA ASN A 784 -41.92 35.45 18.55
C ASN A 784 -43.24 34.64 18.72
N LYS A 785 -44.26 34.87 17.88
CA LYS A 785 -45.51 34.09 17.77
C LYS A 785 -45.23 32.59 17.68
N GLU A 786 -46.20 31.74 18.04
CA GLU A 786 -46.01 30.28 18.19
C GLU A 786 -45.19 29.67 17.04
N ASN A 787 -43.98 29.18 17.37
CA ASN A 787 -42.98 28.53 16.51
C ASN A 787 -42.25 29.39 15.47
N GLN A 788 -42.24 30.72 15.63
CA GLN A 788 -41.38 31.62 14.86
C GLN A 788 -40.34 32.33 15.73
N TYR A 789 -39.21 32.67 15.13
CA TYR A 789 -38.05 33.24 15.80
C TYR A 789 -37.47 34.44 15.04
N ASP A 790 -36.99 35.42 15.78
CA ASP A 790 -36.21 36.55 15.26
C ASP A 790 -34.75 36.36 15.66
N LEU A 791 -33.84 36.54 14.71
CA LEU A 791 -32.41 36.33 14.89
C LEU A 791 -31.65 37.65 14.66
N GLN A 792 -30.75 37.98 15.58
CA GLN A 792 -29.97 39.22 15.54
C GLN A 792 -28.48 38.90 15.68
N ALA A 793 -27.67 39.32 14.71
CA ALA A 793 -26.21 39.18 14.76
C ALA A 793 -25.58 40.39 15.46
N PHE A 794 -24.70 40.13 16.43
CA PHE A 794 -23.91 41.13 17.16
C PHE A 794 -22.42 40.85 17.02
N LEU A 795 -21.62 41.92 16.97
CA LEU A 795 -20.17 41.87 17.08
C LEU A 795 -19.67 43.09 17.86
N TYR A 796 -18.94 42.87 18.95
CA TYR A 796 -18.42 43.91 19.85
C TYR A 796 -19.50 44.92 20.32
N GLY A 797 -20.69 44.42 20.65
CA GLY A 797 -21.82 45.21 21.15
C GLY A 797 -22.63 45.93 20.07
N LYS A 798 -22.26 45.81 18.78
CA LYS A 798 -22.99 46.42 17.67
C LYS A 798 -23.80 45.37 16.91
N MET A 799 -25.09 45.65 16.71
CA MET A 799 -25.96 44.85 15.84
C MET A 799 -25.53 45.02 14.37
N LEU A 800 -25.35 43.91 13.66
CA LEU A 800 -24.92 43.88 12.26
C LEU A 800 -26.10 43.65 11.31
N GLU A 801 -26.91 42.63 11.59
CA GLU A 801 -28.03 42.20 10.75
C GLU A 801 -29.12 41.55 11.60
N GLU A 802 -30.37 41.61 11.13
CA GLU A 802 -31.54 41.02 11.76
C GLU A 802 -32.37 40.26 10.71
N ILE A 803 -32.87 39.07 11.08
CA ILE A 803 -33.78 38.26 10.27
C ILE A 803 -35.00 37.92 11.12
N LYS A 804 -36.21 38.18 10.62
CA LYS A 804 -37.47 38.02 11.38
C LYS A 804 -38.33 36.86 10.89
N ASN A 805 -39.18 36.36 11.78
CA ASN A 805 -40.23 35.36 11.50
C ASN A 805 -39.70 34.06 10.88
N ILE A 806 -38.56 33.57 11.36
CA ILE A 806 -37.94 32.33 10.91
C ILE A 806 -38.59 31.13 11.60
N ASP A 807 -39.02 30.16 10.81
CA ASP A 807 -39.47 28.86 11.32
C ASP A 807 -38.26 27.97 11.70
N LEU A 808 -38.51 26.93 12.49
CA LEU A 808 -37.45 26.02 12.95
C LEU A 808 -36.72 25.33 11.77
N LYS A 809 -37.45 24.99 10.70
CA LYS A 809 -36.89 24.29 9.52
C LYS A 809 -35.83 25.13 8.80
N ASN A 810 -36.00 26.46 8.78
CA ASN A 810 -35.08 27.38 8.14
C ASN A 810 -34.05 27.99 9.11
N MET A 811 -34.10 27.63 10.38
CA MET A 811 -33.27 28.18 11.46
C MET A 811 -31.76 28.07 11.17
N LYS A 812 -31.28 26.86 10.86
CA LYS A 812 -29.84 26.62 10.64
C LYS A 812 -29.27 27.48 9.50
N LYS A 813 -30.01 27.55 8.38
CA LYS A 813 -29.64 28.38 7.22
C LYS A 813 -29.65 29.87 7.54
N ALA A 814 -30.61 30.33 8.35
CA ALA A 814 -30.67 31.73 8.79
C ALA A 814 -29.48 32.08 9.71
N VAL A 815 -29.10 31.18 10.62
CA VAL A 815 -27.92 31.37 11.47
C VAL A 815 -26.63 31.36 10.66
N GLU A 816 -26.46 30.43 9.70
CA GLU A 816 -25.29 30.39 8.80
C GLU A 816 -25.09 31.74 8.09
N LYS A 817 -26.17 32.30 7.52
CA LYS A 817 -26.12 33.62 6.88
C LYS A 817 -25.67 34.74 7.84
N LEU A 818 -26.16 34.73 9.08
CA LEU A 818 -25.77 35.72 10.09
C LEU A 818 -24.32 35.55 10.56
N ASN A 819 -23.85 34.32 10.70
CA ASN A 819 -22.46 34.02 11.00
C ASN A 819 -21.53 34.48 9.86
N ASP A 820 -21.91 34.29 8.59
CA ASP A 820 -21.17 34.83 7.45
C ASP A 820 -21.05 36.37 7.51
N ALA A 821 -22.11 37.07 7.93
CA ALA A 821 -22.09 38.51 8.12
C ALA A 821 -21.12 38.94 9.24
N ILE A 822 -21.08 38.19 10.36
CA ILE A 822 -20.12 38.39 11.44
C ILE A 822 -18.68 38.15 10.94
N THR A 823 -18.42 37.03 10.27
CA THR A 823 -17.09 36.67 9.74
C THR A 823 -16.61 37.67 8.70
N LYS A 824 -17.48 38.12 7.79
CA LYS A 824 -17.14 39.19 6.84
C LYS A 824 -16.70 40.46 7.56
N LYS A 825 -17.39 40.86 8.63
CA LYS A 825 -17.04 42.04 9.42
C LYS A 825 -15.75 41.88 10.22
N LEU A 826 -15.41 40.66 10.65
CA LEU A 826 -14.11 40.36 11.25
C LEU A 826 -12.98 40.54 10.21
N ASN A 827 -13.16 40.02 9.00
CA ASN A 827 -12.16 40.08 7.92
C ASN A 827 -11.98 41.48 7.30
N GLU A 828 -12.91 42.42 7.51
CA GLU A 828 -12.76 43.83 7.08
C GLU A 828 -11.84 44.64 8.01
N ARG A 829 -11.37 44.04 9.10
CA ARG A 829 -10.52 44.68 10.13
C ARG A 829 -9.04 44.23 10.11
N ASP A 830 -8.69 43.25 9.27
CA ASP A 830 -7.31 42.86 8.91
C ASP A 830 -6.93 43.50 7.56
#